data_AF-A0A2E3MTH7-F1
#
_entry.id   AF-A0A2E3MTH7-F1
#
_cell.length_a   1.000
_cell.length_b   1.000
_cell.length_c   1.000
_cell.angle_alpha   90.00
_cell.angle_beta   90.00
_cell.angle_gamma   90.00
#
_symmetry.space_group_name_H-M   'P 1'
#
loop_
_entity.id
_entity.type
_entity.pdbx_description
1 polymer ?
#
loop_
_entity_poly.entity_id
_entity_poly.type
_entity_poly.pdbx_seq_one_letter_code
_entity_poly.pdbx_strand_id
1 'polypeptide(L)'
;MRKLVDGSESLATEFALVYCRISFPGCAEIARVDERLIRVAKCCAVVSTVQLVWVLPALCQVPQAEGPATEPEAPVSQAETVVREVEPRIFYLLDSKGKPIWVPNFSFEQWQRWFELDQRLRDPATPLFVHERTTVTARVREGVASVSVEVQVRLVASERQQANEQKTNRWTRIPLGLVEGALQKLPAYRGMGDQFVTRSPGDGQLVAWVNAAADSLHSWKFELKVPVLRNANDSQLRLGVPSSLEFTATVRVPGTRVLGSVEGGASVLRSTREVDGDTEFLFEGRSGLSVAWRSRGAKQALLPARLDVRARVRVTVEGPDYVTSRADLTVRSFSGDYQSFLVRLPPGMELLSHSEQRGYTIEALPADQAPDQAFQYAQISLESKPPEDGLNFWLLAVLQRDREGQEGNQAALVGEVEMAGFDVPQAVRQRGQIDFAVNGDWTLNWRHDRAVRRGTPRVDADGANRLVAQFLYHQFPYQLSMAVREKTRDVRVDPKLDLDVQPARLEFVVMLDYQVRGARTSELTIDVGSWRVDQVGPEEIVLDYQLEDGRLQIQLVPAAIDLEQFSIRLSGYQEMPKASPLEVELPVPLERTVNPTQVKVQAARNLELVPITEKIVGLVPLAGLAGTNPAPRDELLFRQDKSARSMRFVADFKIRERQVAVDLATTVGVESGQLRVQRRADYQVTFGSLTEVALQIPAVIFQAPSARFEIWADDEKLPTPVIEAVSSGANGTPLVEVLLPREVFHRTRIVVEYTMPLPALISDGQVDVVVPLVTPVLDEGGAISLAPSFLQCADALEVQIPGEELAVSARNSLEGKREFELPIVEAALPRIKLAVRRAETGRGIPMIVKQTWIQTWITSEHYWNRMSIRVETRQSRIQVRFPEGTDLGPVAVNQQPVQGAALESARLLDLALEPLSGEHLLEVWYSLPLDSGRGRRRVPAPQIDGVTRFGRSYWQLVTPVNQHLTWSSDALNEESHWHWTGWGWRREEMRDQQALERWIGASEQDALPVDTNRYLFATVGAVRELDCLTLSRHLLLLLGSGGLIAVGLPLVYFQRLRHPAIFLCVGAILAGFAGWVPDLALLLGQAAATGLLLVALAQLLHIAVWRRVLPRKPTAMERRHGDGYGLEGAELPEVMPVPGTTATATIPGMQLEAKS
;
A
#
# COMPACT_ATOMS: atom_id res chain seq x y z
N MET A 1 -60.00 -10.77 3.03
CA MET A 1 -61.06 -10.06 2.26
C MET A 1 -60.57 -10.03 0.81
N ARG A 2 -61.31 -10.52 -0.20
CA ARG A 2 -62.28 -9.77 -1.05
C ARG A 2 -61.70 -8.43 -1.57
N LYS A 3 -61.68 -8.11 -2.87
CA LYS A 3 -62.46 -8.57 -4.06
C LYS A 3 -61.54 -9.09 -5.19
N LEU A 4 -61.88 -10.10 -6.02
CA LEU A 4 -62.99 -10.25 -7.01
C LEU A 4 -62.82 -9.28 -8.20
N VAL A 5 -63.11 -9.60 -9.47
CA VAL A 5 -63.90 -10.69 -10.13
C VAL A 5 -63.43 -10.78 -11.61
N ASP A 6 -63.63 -11.76 -12.51
CA ASP A 6 -63.75 -13.25 -12.63
C ASP A 6 -63.67 -13.54 -14.19
N GLY A 7 -63.66 -14.73 -14.82
CA GLY A 7 -63.81 -16.15 -14.43
C GLY A 7 -63.92 -17.09 -15.69
N SER A 8 -64.21 -18.40 -15.48
CA SER A 8 -64.51 -19.48 -16.48
C SER A 8 -63.38 -19.92 -17.46
N GLU A 9 -63.19 -21.21 -17.83
CA GLU A 9 -63.81 -22.49 -17.39
C GLU A 9 -62.95 -23.78 -17.66
N SER A 10 -63.01 -24.75 -16.74
CA SER A 10 -62.90 -26.23 -16.90
C SER A 10 -61.60 -26.98 -17.37
N LEU A 11 -61.22 -28.04 -16.61
CA LEU A 11 -60.57 -29.35 -16.98
C LEU A 11 -59.14 -29.34 -17.63
N ALA A 12 -58.20 -30.31 -17.51
CA ALA A 12 -57.93 -31.55 -16.71
C ALA A 12 -56.55 -32.15 -17.21
N THR A 13 -55.73 -33.05 -16.61
CA THR A 13 -55.57 -33.73 -15.28
C THR A 13 -54.22 -34.51 -15.18
N GLU A 14 -53.68 -34.70 -13.95
CA GLU A 14 -52.93 -35.87 -13.40
C GLU A 14 -51.46 -36.33 -13.77
N PHE A 15 -50.69 -36.64 -12.69
CA PHE A 15 -49.64 -37.70 -12.43
C PHE A 15 -48.41 -37.95 -13.38
N ALA A 16 -47.26 -38.58 -13.04
CA ALA A 16 -46.56 -39.17 -11.84
C ALA A 16 -45.00 -39.07 -12.03
N LEU A 17 -44.00 -39.32 -11.14
CA LEU A 17 -43.75 -39.97 -9.82
C LEU A 17 -43.16 -41.44 -9.84
N VAL A 18 -42.28 -41.79 -8.85
CA VAL A 18 -41.89 -43.16 -8.29
C VAL A 18 -40.49 -43.81 -8.59
N TYR A 19 -39.63 -43.88 -7.53
CA TYR A 19 -38.74 -44.96 -6.96
C TYR A 19 -37.67 -45.86 -7.70
N CYS A 20 -36.51 -46.02 -6.99
CA CYS A 20 -35.70 -47.22 -6.61
C CYS A 20 -34.94 -48.23 -7.55
N ARG A 21 -33.68 -48.50 -7.12
CA ARG A 21 -32.96 -49.80 -6.89
C ARG A 21 -32.75 -50.90 -7.99
N ILE A 22 -31.47 -51.33 -8.07
CA ILE A 22 -30.93 -52.73 -8.15
C ILE A 22 -30.64 -53.42 -9.53
N SER A 23 -29.37 -53.87 -9.67
CA SER A 23 -28.78 -55.00 -10.44
C SER A 23 -28.53 -55.01 -11.98
N PHE A 24 -27.41 -55.66 -12.31
CA PHE A 24 -26.98 -56.27 -13.60
C PHE A 24 -27.91 -57.45 -14.04
N PRO A 25 -27.82 -58.09 -15.25
CA PRO A 25 -26.88 -57.96 -16.41
C PRO A 25 -27.63 -57.66 -17.76
N GLY A 26 -27.13 -57.79 -19.01
CA GLY A 26 -25.79 -58.02 -19.60
C GLY A 26 -25.79 -58.89 -20.90
N CYS A 27 -24.69 -58.86 -21.68
CA CYS A 27 -24.37 -59.62 -22.92
C CYS A 27 -25.11 -59.33 -24.27
N ALA A 28 -24.31 -59.33 -25.36
CA ALA A 28 -24.61 -59.77 -26.75
C ALA A 28 -25.67 -59.02 -27.63
N GLU A 29 -25.61 -59.03 -28.98
CA GLU A 29 -24.49 -58.97 -29.96
C GLU A 29 -25.04 -58.75 -31.41
N ILE A 30 -24.16 -58.40 -32.37
CA ILE A 30 -24.22 -58.73 -33.82
C ILE A 30 -25.26 -58.06 -34.79
N ALA A 31 -24.74 -57.71 -35.98
CA ALA A 31 -25.40 -57.55 -37.31
C ALA A 31 -26.34 -56.34 -37.61
N ARG A 32 -26.55 -55.93 -38.88
CA ARG A 32 -25.68 -55.75 -40.09
C ARG A 32 -26.56 -55.28 -41.27
N VAL A 33 -26.08 -54.34 -42.11
CA VAL A 33 -26.43 -54.17 -43.55
C VAL A 33 -27.90 -53.77 -43.85
N ASP A 34 -28.29 -53.13 -44.97
CA ASP A 34 -27.75 -52.04 -45.82
C ASP A 34 -28.89 -51.64 -46.80
N GLU A 35 -28.59 -50.77 -47.77
CA GLU A 35 -29.25 -50.57 -49.08
C GLU A 35 -30.50 -49.66 -49.20
N ARG A 36 -30.22 -48.38 -49.54
CA ARG A 36 -30.91 -47.58 -50.60
C ARG A 36 -32.42 -47.24 -50.38
N LEU A 37 -33.14 -46.37 -51.11
CA LEU A 37 -33.07 -45.97 -52.52
C LEU A 37 -34.04 -44.80 -52.85
N ILE A 38 -33.52 -43.65 -53.33
CA ILE A 38 -34.16 -42.71 -54.28
C ILE A 38 -35.42 -41.90 -53.84
N ARG A 39 -35.57 -40.70 -54.44
CA ARG A 39 -36.47 -39.56 -54.12
C ARG A 39 -35.91 -38.75 -52.92
N VAL A 40 -35.68 -37.44 -53.01
CA VAL A 40 -36.09 -36.45 -54.01
C VAL A 40 -34.88 -35.77 -54.67
N ALA A 41 -34.75 -35.93 -55.98
CA ALA A 41 -33.93 -35.09 -56.85
C ALA A 41 -34.66 -34.95 -58.20
N LYS A 42 -34.67 -33.74 -58.77
CA LYS A 42 -35.53 -33.27 -59.88
C LYS A 42 -37.02 -33.07 -59.53
N CYS A 43 -37.39 -31.81 -59.28
CA CYS A 43 -38.44 -31.08 -60.01
C CYS A 43 -38.44 -29.59 -59.60
N CYS A 44 -38.66 -28.69 -60.57
CA CYS A 44 -38.99 -27.25 -60.44
C CYS A 44 -38.09 -26.36 -59.53
N ALA A 45 -37.35 -25.34 -59.97
CA ALA A 45 -37.19 -24.67 -61.27
C ALA A 45 -38.43 -23.96 -61.87
N VAL A 46 -38.50 -22.63 -61.70
CA VAL A 46 -39.35 -21.56 -62.30
C VAL A 46 -39.18 -20.34 -61.35
N VAL A 47 -38.99 -19.06 -61.72
CA VAL A 47 -38.76 -18.27 -62.96
C VAL A 47 -37.95 -17.02 -62.50
N SER A 48 -36.80 -16.65 -63.10
CA SER A 48 -36.60 -15.76 -64.28
C SER A 48 -37.07 -14.30 -64.14
N THR A 49 -36.39 -13.38 -64.85
CA THR A 49 -36.55 -11.90 -64.91
C THR A 49 -35.92 -11.09 -63.74
N VAL A 50 -35.31 -9.91 -63.93
CA VAL A 50 -34.99 -9.15 -65.18
C VAL A 50 -33.63 -8.43 -65.12
N GLN A 51 -33.10 -8.07 -66.29
CA GLN A 51 -31.78 -7.46 -66.56
C GLN A 51 -31.70 -5.93 -66.38
N LEU A 52 -30.45 -5.43 -66.27
CA LEU A 52 -29.90 -4.13 -66.76
C LEU A 52 -30.57 -2.80 -66.36
N VAL A 53 -29.75 -1.76 -66.08
CA VAL A 53 -29.61 -0.50 -66.87
C VAL A 53 -28.75 0.56 -66.12
N TRP A 54 -27.63 0.97 -66.73
CA TRP A 54 -26.89 2.27 -66.66
C TRP A 54 -26.47 2.86 -65.27
N VAL A 55 -25.28 3.45 -64.97
CA VAL A 55 -24.04 3.95 -65.65
C VAL A 55 -23.84 5.48 -65.60
N LEU A 56 -22.97 5.94 -64.66
CA LEU A 56 -22.21 7.21 -64.58
C LEU A 56 -22.99 8.54 -64.37
N PRO A 57 -22.37 9.66 -63.87
CA PRO A 57 -20.92 9.92 -63.68
C PRO A 57 -20.44 10.58 -62.34
N ALA A 58 -19.10 10.65 -62.18
CA ALA A 58 -18.27 11.78 -61.67
C ALA A 58 -18.12 12.20 -60.16
N LEU A 59 -16.83 12.32 -59.77
CA LEU A 59 -16.13 13.38 -58.99
C LEU A 59 -16.17 13.54 -57.43
N CYS A 60 -14.93 13.47 -56.86
CA CYS A 60 -14.28 14.32 -55.83
C CYS A 60 -14.63 14.39 -54.31
N GLN A 61 -13.55 14.22 -53.52
CA GLN A 61 -13.09 15.00 -52.33
C GLN A 61 -13.79 14.95 -50.94
N VAL A 62 -13.21 14.13 -50.05
CA VAL A 62 -12.59 14.45 -48.72
C VAL A 62 -12.97 15.78 -48.02
N PRO A 63 -13.47 15.76 -46.77
CA PRO A 63 -12.69 16.26 -45.60
C PRO A 63 -12.88 15.49 -44.25
N GLN A 64 -12.32 16.01 -43.15
CA GLN A 64 -12.22 15.43 -41.78
C GLN A 64 -13.20 16.04 -40.73
N ALA A 65 -13.09 15.56 -39.47
CA ALA A 65 -13.39 16.24 -38.17
C ALA A 65 -14.86 16.22 -37.62
N GLU A 66 -15.18 16.48 -36.32
CA GLU A 66 -14.52 16.23 -34.99
C GLU A 66 -15.43 16.70 -33.80
N GLY A 67 -15.64 15.87 -32.75
CA GLY A 67 -16.26 16.24 -31.43
C GLY A 67 -17.76 16.64 -31.40
N PRO A 68 -18.37 17.02 -30.24
CA PRO A 68 -17.93 16.97 -28.82
C PRO A 68 -18.96 16.29 -27.83
N ALA A 69 -18.98 16.64 -26.53
CA ALA A 69 -19.68 15.96 -25.39
C ALA A 69 -21.15 16.43 -25.12
N THR A 70 -21.95 15.91 -24.14
CA THR A 70 -21.82 16.01 -22.65
C THR A 70 -22.84 15.14 -21.85
N GLU A 71 -22.51 14.79 -20.58
CA GLU A 71 -23.24 14.29 -19.37
C GLU A 71 -24.80 14.21 -19.30
N PRO A 72 -25.42 13.30 -18.47
CA PRO A 72 -25.44 13.47 -16.99
C PRO A 72 -25.60 12.23 -16.03
N GLU A 73 -25.32 12.51 -14.75
CA GLU A 73 -25.92 11.98 -13.47
C GLU A 73 -25.77 10.49 -13.02
N ALA A 74 -25.86 10.32 -11.68
CA ALA A 74 -25.90 9.05 -10.93
C ALA A 74 -26.98 9.15 -9.83
N PRO A 75 -27.57 8.02 -9.34
CA PRO A 75 -27.12 7.52 -8.03
C PRO A 75 -27.33 6.00 -7.69
N VAL A 76 -26.30 5.41 -7.05
CA VAL A 76 -26.34 4.63 -5.78
C VAL A 76 -27.12 3.28 -5.64
N SER A 77 -26.37 2.23 -5.22
CA SER A 77 -26.76 1.01 -4.45
C SER A 77 -27.45 -0.18 -5.18
N GLN A 78 -27.36 -1.45 -4.72
CA GLN A 78 -26.79 -2.07 -3.49
C GLN A 78 -25.99 -3.36 -3.75
N ALA A 79 -25.05 -3.69 -2.84
CA ALA A 79 -24.49 -5.03 -2.50
C ALA A 79 -23.75 -5.85 -3.60
N GLU A 80 -22.80 -6.76 -3.28
CA GLU A 80 -22.26 -7.24 -1.99
C GLU A 80 -20.75 -6.97 -1.85
N THR A 81 -20.28 -6.72 -0.62
CA THR A 81 -18.85 -6.63 -0.30
C THR A 81 -18.25 -8.00 0.02
N VAL A 82 -17.82 -8.74 -1.00
CA VAL A 82 -16.94 -9.90 -0.78
C VAL A 82 -15.56 -9.40 -0.37
N VAL A 83 -15.21 -9.57 0.91
CA VAL A 83 -13.84 -9.37 1.40
C VAL A 83 -12.97 -10.44 0.77
N ARG A 84 -12.23 -10.07 -0.27
CA ARG A 84 -11.32 -10.96 -0.98
C ARG A 84 -9.92 -10.78 -0.42
N GLU A 85 -9.44 -11.76 0.32
CA GLU A 85 -8.04 -11.82 0.71
C GLU A 85 -7.18 -11.91 -0.57
N VAL A 86 -6.26 -10.96 -0.72
CA VAL A 86 -5.30 -10.91 -1.83
C VAL A 86 -3.93 -11.18 -1.25
N GLU A 87 -3.47 -12.42 -1.40
CA GLU A 87 -2.12 -12.80 -0.98
C GLU A 87 -1.08 -11.86 -1.59
N PRO A 88 -0.11 -11.36 -0.78
CA PRO A 88 0.88 -10.42 -1.27
C PRO A 88 1.79 -11.09 -2.30
N ARG A 89 2.11 -10.41 -3.41
CA ARG A 89 3.05 -10.96 -4.40
C ARG A 89 4.47 -10.93 -3.84
N ILE A 90 5.04 -12.10 -3.55
CA ILE A 90 6.33 -12.23 -2.89
C ILE A 90 7.49 -12.20 -3.89
N PHE A 91 8.52 -11.40 -3.59
CA PHE A 91 9.80 -11.40 -4.29
C PHE A 91 10.95 -11.54 -3.28
N TYR A 92 12.07 -12.12 -3.72
CA TYR A 92 13.28 -12.31 -2.91
C TYR A 92 14.44 -11.53 -3.52
N LEU A 93 15.14 -10.76 -2.69
CA LEU A 93 16.29 -9.94 -3.09
C LEU A 93 17.52 -10.34 -2.27
N LEU A 94 18.68 -10.49 -2.93
CA LEU A 94 19.90 -10.91 -2.24
C LEU A 94 20.52 -9.74 -1.45
N ASP A 95 20.99 -10.03 -0.24
CA ASP A 95 21.75 -9.09 0.59
C ASP A 95 23.20 -8.91 0.11
N SER A 96 23.97 -8.06 0.80
CA SER A 96 25.39 -7.80 0.49
C SER A 96 26.33 -8.99 0.77
N LYS A 97 25.79 -10.15 1.17
CA LYS A 97 26.50 -11.43 1.34
C LYS A 97 25.90 -12.54 0.45
N GLY A 98 24.98 -12.21 -0.46
CA GLY A 98 24.35 -13.14 -1.39
C GLY A 98 23.19 -13.97 -0.80
N LYS A 99 22.66 -13.61 0.37
CA LYS A 99 21.56 -14.34 1.03
C LYS A 99 20.21 -13.70 0.72
N PRO A 100 19.16 -14.46 0.32
CA PRO A 100 17.85 -13.87 0.02
C PRO A 100 17.15 -13.31 1.26
N ILE A 101 16.72 -12.06 1.14
CA ILE A 101 15.81 -11.34 2.04
C ILE A 101 14.44 -11.25 1.36
N TRP A 102 13.38 -11.40 2.15
CA TRP A 102 11.98 -11.35 1.74
C TRP A 102 11.48 -9.90 1.61
N VAL A 103 10.86 -9.56 0.48
CA VAL A 103 10.17 -8.26 0.28
C VAL A 103 8.79 -8.51 -0.35
N PRO A 104 7.68 -8.33 0.38
CA PRO A 104 6.34 -8.50 -0.16
C PRO A 104 5.88 -7.29 -1.01
N ASN A 105 5.03 -7.55 -2.00
CA ASN A 105 4.34 -6.57 -2.85
C ASN A 105 5.25 -5.66 -3.72
N PHE A 106 6.35 -6.20 -4.25
CA PHE A 106 7.32 -5.44 -5.05
C PHE A 106 7.59 -6.09 -6.41
N SER A 107 6.89 -5.66 -7.46
CA SER A 107 6.92 -6.31 -8.79
C SER A 107 8.29 -6.24 -9.47
N PHE A 108 8.53 -7.08 -10.48
CA PHE A 108 9.78 -7.04 -11.25
C PHE A 108 10.01 -5.67 -11.93
N GLU A 109 8.97 -5.00 -12.41
CA GLU A 109 9.09 -3.65 -12.99
C GLU A 109 9.33 -2.57 -11.91
N GLN A 110 8.79 -2.76 -10.70
CA GLN A 110 9.09 -1.91 -9.55
C GLN A 110 10.52 -2.12 -9.07
N TRP A 111 11.01 -3.36 -9.04
CA TRP A 111 12.40 -3.68 -8.74
C TRP A 111 13.34 -3.18 -9.83
N GLN A 112 13.03 -3.37 -11.12
CA GLN A 112 13.85 -2.81 -12.20
C GLN A 112 13.91 -1.28 -12.09
N ARG A 113 12.78 -0.60 -11.85
CA ARG A 113 12.77 0.85 -11.58
C ARG A 113 13.61 1.23 -10.36
N TRP A 114 13.56 0.46 -9.28
CA TRP A 114 14.30 0.73 -8.06
C TRP A 114 15.80 0.41 -8.19
N PHE A 115 16.17 -0.61 -8.96
CA PHE A 115 17.53 -0.97 -9.30
C PHE A 115 18.14 0.00 -10.31
N GLU A 116 17.37 0.48 -11.29
CA GLU A 116 17.76 1.62 -12.14
C GLU A 116 17.89 2.93 -11.33
N LEU A 117 17.07 3.14 -10.29
CA LEU A 117 17.18 4.28 -9.39
C LEU A 117 18.42 4.16 -8.49
N ASP A 118 18.67 2.99 -7.92
CA ASP A 118 19.81 2.65 -7.08
C ASP A 118 21.13 2.72 -7.87
N GLN A 119 21.17 2.25 -9.13
CA GLN A 119 22.32 2.49 -10.02
C GLN A 119 22.54 3.99 -10.28
N ARG A 120 21.47 4.78 -10.52
CA ARG A 120 21.57 6.25 -10.68
C ARG A 120 21.92 7.01 -9.39
N LEU A 121 21.87 6.34 -8.24
CA LEU A 121 22.26 6.88 -6.93
C LEU A 121 23.68 6.43 -6.53
N ARG A 122 24.14 5.26 -6.98
CA ARG A 122 25.49 4.72 -6.74
C ARG A 122 26.53 5.29 -7.70
N ASP A 123 26.20 5.34 -9.00
CA ASP A 123 26.90 6.17 -9.98
C ASP A 123 26.11 7.48 -10.14
N PRO A 124 26.54 8.60 -9.54
CA PRO A 124 25.91 9.90 -9.76
C PRO A 124 26.23 10.36 -11.19
N ALA A 125 25.38 9.93 -12.15
CA ALA A 125 25.53 10.26 -13.56
C ALA A 125 25.75 11.77 -13.74
N THR A 126 26.90 12.16 -14.31
CA THR A 126 27.30 13.56 -14.40
C THR A 126 26.18 14.37 -15.06
N PRO A 127 25.70 15.45 -14.42
CA PRO A 127 24.52 16.17 -14.90
C PRO A 127 24.85 16.76 -16.26
N LEU A 128 24.09 16.37 -17.29
CA LEU A 128 24.34 16.71 -18.70
C LEU A 128 24.50 18.22 -18.96
N PHE A 129 24.04 19.05 -18.04
CA PHE A 129 24.24 20.49 -18.01
C PHE A 129 24.35 20.99 -16.55
N VAL A 130 25.04 22.12 -16.36
CA VAL A 130 25.12 22.85 -15.09
C VAL A 130 24.83 24.32 -15.35
N HIS A 131 23.88 24.90 -14.61
CA HIS A 131 23.65 26.35 -14.62
C HIS A 131 24.78 27.04 -13.84
N GLU A 132 25.73 27.66 -14.55
CA GLU A 132 26.85 28.36 -13.93
C GLU A 132 26.38 29.65 -13.26
N ARG A 133 25.69 30.51 -14.01
CA ARG A 133 25.27 31.84 -13.55
C ARG A 133 23.85 32.16 -13.98
N THR A 134 23.04 32.72 -13.10
CA THR A 134 21.78 33.38 -13.46
C THR A 134 21.76 34.81 -12.91
N THR A 135 21.69 35.78 -13.82
CA THR A 135 21.64 37.21 -13.50
C THR A 135 20.26 37.76 -13.82
N VAL A 136 19.57 38.34 -12.84
CA VAL A 136 18.26 38.97 -13.01
C VAL A 136 18.38 40.49 -12.84
N THR A 137 17.83 41.27 -13.76
CA THR A 137 17.67 42.71 -13.63
C THR A 137 16.21 43.09 -13.86
N ALA A 138 15.50 43.43 -12.78
CA ALA A 138 14.10 43.83 -12.81
C ALA A 138 13.95 45.33 -12.54
N ARG A 139 13.12 46.03 -13.32
CA ARG A 139 12.69 47.40 -13.00
C ARG A 139 11.16 47.47 -12.97
N VAL A 140 10.62 47.89 -11.83
CA VAL A 140 9.17 48.04 -11.63
C VAL A 140 8.70 49.41 -12.08
N ARG A 141 7.64 49.45 -12.89
CA ARG A 141 6.85 50.67 -13.18
C ARG A 141 5.37 50.30 -13.25
N GLU A 142 4.51 51.18 -12.76
CA GLU A 142 3.04 51.12 -12.95
C GLU A 142 2.32 49.83 -12.48
N GLY A 143 3.00 48.94 -11.73
CA GLY A 143 2.46 47.64 -11.29
C GLY A 143 2.94 46.44 -12.11
N VAL A 144 3.90 46.64 -13.03
CA VAL A 144 4.55 45.57 -13.79
C VAL A 144 6.07 45.70 -13.64
N ALA A 145 6.77 44.58 -13.48
CA ALA A 145 8.21 44.51 -13.57
C ALA A 145 8.62 44.16 -15.01
N SER A 146 9.40 45.04 -15.64
CA SER A 146 10.19 44.69 -16.82
C SER A 146 11.44 43.97 -16.35
N VAL A 147 11.59 42.69 -16.70
CA VAL A 147 12.67 41.83 -16.20
C VAL A 147 13.54 41.33 -17.35
N SER A 148 14.83 41.60 -17.26
CA SER A 148 15.88 40.95 -18.05
C SER A 148 16.46 39.81 -17.23
N VAL A 149 16.47 38.58 -17.77
CA VAL A 149 17.15 37.44 -17.14
C VAL A 149 18.20 36.90 -18.11
N GLU A 150 19.46 36.80 -17.67
CA GLU A 150 20.50 36.07 -18.38
C GLU A 150 20.81 34.76 -17.63
N VAL A 151 20.71 33.62 -18.31
CA VAL A 151 21.01 32.28 -17.79
C VAL A 151 22.19 31.70 -18.56
N GLN A 152 23.28 31.40 -17.88
CA GLN A 152 24.51 30.80 -18.41
C GLN A 152 24.61 29.33 -17.98
N VAL A 153 24.78 28.43 -18.93
CA VAL A 153 24.73 26.97 -18.73
C VAL A 153 25.86 26.30 -19.51
N ARG A 154 26.65 25.46 -18.84
CA ARG A 154 27.67 24.60 -19.43
C ARG A 154 27.09 23.20 -19.67
N LEU A 155 27.30 22.61 -20.84
CA LEU A 155 27.05 21.17 -21.06
C LEU A 155 28.20 20.35 -20.47
N VAL A 156 27.93 19.24 -19.78
CA VAL A 156 28.98 18.42 -19.15
C VAL A 156 29.19 17.12 -19.93
N ALA A 157 30.44 16.70 -20.08
CA ALA A 157 30.76 15.39 -20.63
C ALA A 157 30.39 14.28 -19.63
N SER A 158 29.68 13.25 -20.11
CA SER A 158 29.62 11.96 -19.43
C SER A 158 30.66 11.02 -20.04
N GLU A 159 31.31 10.19 -19.22
CA GLU A 159 32.39 9.29 -19.67
C GLU A 159 31.91 8.31 -20.77
N ARG A 160 30.62 7.96 -20.75
CA ARG A 160 29.95 7.16 -21.80
C ARG A 160 29.87 7.84 -23.17
N GLN A 161 30.16 9.14 -23.31
CA GLN A 161 30.20 9.83 -24.60
C GLN A 161 31.54 9.70 -25.33
N GLN A 162 32.67 9.60 -24.61
CA GLN A 162 33.99 9.41 -25.23
C GLN A 162 34.13 8.04 -25.90
N ALA A 163 33.41 7.03 -25.41
CA ALA A 163 33.42 5.68 -25.99
C ALA A 163 32.60 5.53 -27.28
N ASN A 164 31.90 6.57 -27.76
CA ASN A 164 30.94 6.44 -28.85
C ASN A 164 30.81 7.72 -29.70
N GLU A 165 31.93 8.27 -30.17
CA GLU A 165 32.01 9.53 -30.93
C GLU A 165 31.35 9.49 -32.32
N GLN A 166 30.79 8.35 -32.76
CA GLN A 166 30.27 8.18 -34.11
C GLN A 166 28.76 7.89 -34.12
N LYS A 167 27.99 8.92 -34.53
CA LYS A 167 26.53 8.98 -34.72
C LYS A 167 25.67 9.09 -33.44
N THR A 168 25.37 10.31 -33.00
CA THR A 168 23.97 10.80 -32.94
C THR A 168 23.87 12.31 -32.69
N ASN A 169 22.89 12.96 -33.34
CA ASN A 169 22.58 14.38 -33.17
C ASN A 169 21.65 14.55 -31.95
N ARG A 170 22.20 14.71 -30.74
CA ARG A 170 21.49 14.49 -29.47
C ARG A 170 21.14 15.78 -28.74
N TRP A 171 19.89 16.22 -28.90
CA TRP A 171 19.29 17.32 -28.16
C TRP A 171 19.24 17.09 -26.64
N THR A 172 19.76 18.06 -25.89
CA THR A 172 19.74 18.11 -24.41
C THR A 172 18.68 19.10 -23.94
N ARG A 173 17.82 18.68 -23.01
CA ARG A 173 16.71 19.48 -22.45
C ARG A 173 17.15 20.24 -21.19
N ILE A 174 17.21 21.56 -21.27
CA ILE A 174 17.61 22.45 -20.18
C ILE A 174 16.36 23.20 -19.67
N PRO A 175 15.91 22.98 -18.42
CA PRO A 175 14.82 23.74 -17.83
C PRO A 175 15.28 25.15 -17.46
N LEU A 176 14.47 26.17 -17.78
CA LEU A 176 14.82 27.58 -17.55
C LEU A 176 13.88 28.29 -16.57
N GLY A 177 12.78 27.65 -16.12
CA GLY A 177 11.81 28.24 -15.21
C GLY A 177 10.98 29.35 -15.87
N LEU A 178 10.93 30.53 -15.25
CA LEU A 178 10.34 31.78 -15.78
C LEU A 178 8.83 31.66 -16.11
N VAL A 179 8.08 30.94 -15.27
CA VAL A 179 6.64 30.69 -15.44
C VAL A 179 5.81 31.97 -15.34
N GLU A 180 6.17 32.85 -14.41
CA GLU A 180 5.46 34.09 -14.07
C GLU A 180 5.69 35.22 -15.09
N GLY A 181 6.55 34.99 -16.09
CA GLY A 181 6.95 35.99 -17.08
C GLY A 181 6.26 35.86 -18.44
N ALA A 182 5.66 36.96 -18.90
CA ALA A 182 5.22 37.12 -20.29
C ALA A 182 6.39 37.58 -21.17
N LEU A 183 6.91 36.67 -22.00
CA LEU A 183 8.03 36.92 -22.91
C LEU A 183 7.69 38.02 -23.93
N GLN A 184 8.53 39.07 -24.00
CA GLN A 184 8.32 40.22 -24.88
C GLN A 184 8.89 40.01 -26.29
N LYS A 185 9.97 39.21 -26.41
CA LYS A 185 10.69 38.89 -27.67
C LYS A 185 11.34 37.52 -27.53
N LEU A 186 11.64 36.85 -28.65
CA LEU A 186 12.48 35.65 -28.64
C LEU A 186 13.81 35.91 -27.93
N PRO A 187 14.33 34.96 -27.12
CA PRO A 187 15.53 35.18 -26.33
C PRO A 187 16.77 35.32 -27.19
N ALA A 188 17.65 36.24 -26.82
CA ALA A 188 18.96 36.37 -27.46
C ALA A 188 19.88 35.26 -26.93
N TYR A 189 20.41 34.42 -27.82
CA TYR A 189 21.26 33.28 -27.50
C TYR A 189 22.72 33.54 -27.89
N ARG A 190 23.65 32.96 -27.13
CA ARG A 190 25.07 32.81 -27.48
C ARG A 190 25.55 31.42 -27.07
N GLY A 191 26.10 30.66 -28.00
CA GLY A 191 26.68 29.33 -27.77
C GLY A 191 26.99 28.67 -29.12
N MET A 192 27.77 27.59 -29.12
CA MET A 192 28.04 26.80 -30.32
C MET A 192 27.01 25.67 -30.46
N GLY A 193 26.55 25.36 -31.67
CA GLY A 193 25.54 24.33 -31.92
C GLY A 193 24.11 24.84 -31.91
N ASP A 194 23.18 23.99 -32.36
CA ASP A 194 21.78 24.35 -32.59
C ASP A 194 21.02 24.51 -31.26
N GLN A 195 20.07 25.45 -31.22
CA GLN A 195 19.17 25.60 -30.09
C GLN A 195 17.79 26.09 -30.48
N PHE A 196 16.78 25.72 -29.68
CA PHE A 196 15.47 26.35 -29.70
C PHE A 196 14.85 26.38 -28.29
N VAL A 197 13.95 27.32 -28.02
CA VAL A 197 13.25 27.45 -26.73
C VAL A 197 11.77 27.16 -26.91
N THR A 198 11.21 26.36 -26.00
CA THR A 198 9.81 25.95 -25.96
C THR A 198 9.18 26.31 -24.62
N ARG A 199 7.84 26.30 -24.55
CA ARG A 199 7.13 26.12 -23.28
C ARG A 199 6.78 24.66 -23.08
N SER A 200 7.01 24.17 -21.87
CA SER A 200 6.68 22.81 -21.46
C SER A 200 5.17 22.64 -21.32
N PRO A 201 4.51 21.66 -21.97
CA PRO A 201 3.05 21.56 -21.99
C PRO A 201 2.38 21.28 -20.64
N GLY A 202 3.07 20.67 -19.68
CA GLY A 202 2.50 20.27 -18.39
C GLY A 202 2.60 21.33 -17.28
N ASP A 203 3.70 22.07 -17.23
CA ASP A 203 4.07 22.97 -16.12
C ASP A 203 4.39 24.41 -16.58
N GLY A 204 4.22 24.72 -17.88
CA GLY A 204 4.34 26.07 -18.44
C GLY A 204 5.75 26.68 -18.47
N GLN A 205 6.75 26.02 -17.87
CA GLN A 205 8.14 26.46 -17.81
C GLN A 205 8.74 26.69 -19.20
N LEU A 206 9.63 27.69 -19.32
CA LEU A 206 10.52 27.79 -20.47
C LEU A 206 11.57 26.68 -20.41
N VAL A 207 11.85 26.09 -21.58
CA VAL A 207 12.78 24.97 -21.75
C VAL A 207 13.59 25.19 -23.01
N ALA A 208 14.91 25.29 -22.88
CA ALA A 208 15.81 25.25 -24.03
C ALA A 208 16.12 23.80 -24.40
N TRP A 209 16.19 23.55 -25.70
CA TRP A 209 16.77 22.35 -26.29
C TRP A 209 18.05 22.75 -27.01
N VAL A 210 19.14 22.04 -26.73
CA VAL A 210 20.48 22.35 -27.27
C VAL A 210 21.12 21.10 -27.86
N ASN A 211 21.69 21.22 -29.05
CA ASN A 211 22.45 20.18 -29.74
C ASN A 211 23.87 20.71 -30.01
N ALA A 212 24.80 20.39 -29.10
CA ALA A 212 26.15 20.94 -29.08
C ALA A 212 27.15 19.95 -28.46
N ALA A 213 28.45 20.24 -28.60
CA ALA A 213 29.52 19.44 -27.99
C ALA A 213 29.53 19.57 -26.45
N ALA A 214 30.08 18.59 -25.76
CA ALA A 214 30.30 18.68 -24.31
C ALA A 214 31.33 19.78 -23.96
N ASP A 215 31.26 20.29 -22.73
CA ASP A 215 31.98 21.45 -22.19
C ASP A 215 31.71 22.81 -22.90
N SER A 216 30.73 22.84 -23.81
CA SER A 216 30.29 24.10 -24.43
C SER A 216 29.42 24.94 -23.50
N LEU A 217 29.58 26.27 -23.61
CA LEU A 217 28.89 27.27 -22.80
C LEU A 217 27.78 27.96 -23.61
N HIS A 218 26.60 28.05 -23.01
CA HIS A 218 25.41 28.65 -23.60
C HIS A 218 24.84 29.75 -22.69
N SER A 219 24.58 30.93 -23.24
CA SER A 219 23.86 32.01 -22.56
C SER A 219 22.57 32.33 -23.30
N TRP A 220 21.47 32.47 -22.56
CA TRP A 220 20.21 33.02 -23.05
C TRP A 220 19.83 34.27 -22.26
N LYS A 221 19.46 35.34 -22.97
CA LYS A 221 18.88 36.55 -22.39
C LYS A 221 17.40 36.67 -22.74
N PHE A 222 16.55 36.66 -21.72
CA PHE A 222 15.09 36.79 -21.80
C PHE A 222 14.67 38.22 -21.43
N GLU A 223 13.77 38.82 -22.23
CA GLU A 223 13.04 40.04 -21.87
C GLU A 223 11.59 39.67 -21.52
N LEU A 224 11.20 39.86 -20.26
CA LEU A 224 9.92 39.44 -19.69
C LEU A 224 9.17 40.64 -19.11
N LYS A 225 7.84 40.54 -19.06
CA LYS A 225 7.00 41.31 -18.12
C LYS A 225 6.43 40.38 -17.06
N VAL A 226 6.57 40.75 -15.79
CA VAL A 226 6.08 40.00 -14.63
C VAL A 226 5.16 40.92 -13.82
N PRO A 227 3.95 40.50 -13.41
CA PRO A 227 3.04 41.34 -12.64
C PRO A 227 3.59 41.60 -11.22
N VAL A 228 3.31 42.78 -10.68
CA VAL A 228 3.58 43.12 -9.27
C VAL A 228 2.27 43.05 -8.49
N LEU A 229 2.21 42.12 -7.53
CA LEU A 229 1.08 41.98 -6.62
C LEU A 229 1.08 43.15 -5.62
N ARG A 230 -0.09 43.69 -5.29
CA ARG A 230 -0.22 44.78 -4.31
C ARG A 230 -1.07 44.34 -3.13
N ASN A 231 -0.48 44.35 -1.94
CA ASN A 231 -1.16 44.18 -0.67
C ASN A 231 -1.39 45.57 -0.03
N ALA A 232 -2.13 45.63 1.07
CA ALA A 232 -2.64 46.90 1.62
C ALA A 232 -1.58 47.96 1.98
N ASN A 233 -0.34 47.55 2.30
CA ASN A 233 0.78 48.46 2.64
C ASN A 233 2.07 48.21 1.83
N ASP A 234 2.17 47.09 1.11
CA ASP A 234 3.41 46.59 0.53
C ASP A 234 3.15 46.04 -0.90
N SER A 235 4.11 46.24 -1.82
CA SER A 235 4.08 45.68 -3.18
C SER A 235 5.06 44.52 -3.32
N GLN A 236 4.70 43.45 -4.02
CA GLN A 236 5.48 42.22 -4.13
C GLN A 236 5.73 41.77 -5.59
N LEU A 237 6.95 41.33 -5.86
CA LEU A 237 7.38 40.69 -7.10
C LEU A 237 7.87 39.26 -6.81
N ARG A 238 7.42 38.28 -7.60
CA ARG A 238 7.88 36.87 -7.55
C ARG A 238 8.28 36.39 -8.94
N LEU A 239 9.36 35.60 -9.03
CA LEU A 239 9.84 34.97 -10.26
C LEU A 239 10.64 33.69 -9.99
N GLY A 240 10.22 32.59 -10.60
CA GLY A 240 10.93 31.31 -10.61
C GLY A 240 12.11 31.31 -11.58
N VAL A 241 13.29 30.98 -11.09
CA VAL A 241 14.56 30.95 -11.83
C VAL A 241 15.34 29.66 -11.50
N PRO A 242 16.16 29.12 -12.42
CA PRO A 242 16.83 27.83 -12.24
C PRO A 242 17.91 27.91 -11.16
N SER A 243 18.16 26.79 -10.47
CA SER A 243 19.21 26.70 -9.45
C SER A 243 20.59 26.77 -10.10
N SER A 244 21.33 27.83 -9.80
CA SER A 244 22.65 28.13 -10.40
C SER A 244 23.77 28.07 -9.36
N LEU A 245 25.02 27.95 -9.80
CA LEU A 245 26.20 28.07 -8.93
C LEU A 245 26.37 29.51 -8.41
N GLU A 246 26.15 30.49 -9.29
CA GLU A 246 26.07 31.91 -8.97
C GLU A 246 24.68 32.45 -9.34
N PHE A 247 23.93 32.99 -8.37
CA PHE A 247 22.67 33.70 -8.64
C PHE A 247 22.70 35.09 -8.03
N THR A 248 22.49 36.10 -8.88
CA THR A 248 22.53 37.52 -8.53
C THR A 248 21.34 38.25 -9.15
N ALA A 249 20.55 38.97 -8.34
CA ALA A 249 19.39 39.71 -8.81
C ALA A 249 19.43 41.18 -8.38
N THR A 250 19.20 42.09 -9.33
CA THR A 250 19.07 43.53 -9.11
C THR A 250 17.62 43.93 -9.36
N VAL A 251 16.89 44.37 -8.33
CA VAL A 251 15.49 44.79 -8.44
C VAL A 251 15.35 46.26 -8.09
N ARG A 252 15.04 47.08 -9.09
CA ARG A 252 14.85 48.53 -8.98
C ARG A 252 13.37 48.89 -8.92
N VAL A 253 12.94 49.48 -7.81
CA VAL A 253 11.55 49.77 -7.46
C VAL A 253 11.31 51.27 -7.30
N PRO A 254 10.11 51.79 -7.63
CA PRO A 254 9.88 53.22 -7.69
C PRO A 254 9.87 53.89 -6.31
N GLY A 255 10.58 55.02 -6.20
CA GLY A 255 10.67 55.85 -5.01
C GLY A 255 11.98 55.69 -4.23
N THR A 256 12.27 56.70 -3.41
CA THR A 256 13.49 56.80 -2.59
C THR A 256 13.29 56.22 -1.19
N ARG A 257 14.39 55.76 -0.56
CA ARG A 257 14.41 55.18 0.79
C ARG A 257 13.36 54.08 1.03
N VAL A 258 13.08 53.28 0.01
CA VAL A 258 12.12 52.17 0.08
C VAL A 258 12.75 51.03 0.91
N LEU A 259 11.98 50.44 1.82
CA LEU A 259 12.40 49.27 2.58
C LEU A 259 11.89 48.01 1.88
N GLY A 260 12.78 47.04 1.64
CA GLY A 260 12.46 45.74 1.03
C GLY A 260 12.71 44.55 1.96
N SER A 261 11.99 43.46 1.75
CA SER A 261 12.14 42.18 2.47
C SER A 261 11.97 40.99 1.51
N VAL A 262 12.70 39.90 1.76
CA VAL A 262 12.58 38.65 1.00
C VAL A 262 11.46 37.79 1.59
N GLU A 263 10.62 37.18 0.74
CA GLU A 263 9.56 36.26 1.16
C GLU A 263 9.72 34.87 0.49
N GLY A 264 10.59 34.04 1.07
CA GLY A 264 10.83 32.67 0.61
C GLY A 264 11.72 32.56 -0.64
N GLY A 265 12.21 31.35 -0.90
CA GLY A 265 13.26 31.07 -1.89
C GLY A 265 14.65 30.97 -1.26
N ALA A 266 15.66 30.71 -2.08
CA ALA A 266 17.05 30.50 -1.66
C ALA A 266 17.93 31.72 -2.01
N SER A 267 17.42 32.93 -1.73
CA SER A 267 18.11 34.20 -1.98
C SER A 267 18.00 35.17 -0.79
N VAL A 268 18.97 36.07 -0.67
CA VAL A 268 19.16 36.97 0.48
C VAL A 268 19.41 38.38 -0.02
N LEU A 269 18.73 39.37 0.58
CA LEU A 269 18.99 40.79 0.32
C LEU A 269 20.39 41.16 0.85
N ARG A 270 21.29 41.54 -0.05
CA ARG A 270 22.70 41.88 0.24
C ARG A 270 22.93 43.36 0.45
N SER A 271 22.34 44.19 -0.39
CA SER A 271 22.46 45.64 -0.28
C SER A 271 21.23 46.36 -0.82
N THR A 272 21.09 47.62 -0.45
CA THR A 272 20.05 48.53 -0.93
C THR A 272 20.71 49.87 -1.22
N ARG A 273 20.56 50.39 -2.44
CA ARG A 273 21.11 51.68 -2.86
C ARG A 273 20.06 52.49 -3.61
N GLU A 274 20.17 53.81 -3.54
CA GLU A 274 19.25 54.72 -4.22
C GLU A 274 19.84 55.10 -5.59
N VAL A 275 19.08 54.96 -6.68
CA VAL A 275 19.55 55.13 -8.06
C VAL A 275 18.50 55.87 -8.88
N ASP A 276 18.83 57.07 -9.34
CA ASP A 276 17.97 58.02 -10.08
C ASP A 276 16.50 58.04 -9.60
N GLY A 277 16.30 58.29 -8.30
CA GLY A 277 14.97 58.43 -7.67
C GLY A 277 14.21 57.13 -7.39
N ASP A 278 14.74 55.98 -7.83
CA ASP A 278 14.27 54.64 -7.47
C ASP A 278 15.16 54.05 -6.36
N THR A 279 14.67 53.02 -5.68
CA THR A 279 15.47 52.21 -4.76
C THR A 279 15.82 50.89 -5.44
N GLU A 280 17.10 50.50 -5.38
CA GLU A 280 17.63 49.30 -6.01
C GLU A 280 18.12 48.30 -4.95
N PHE A 281 17.53 47.11 -4.97
CA PHE A 281 17.85 45.99 -4.11
C PHE A 281 18.77 45.01 -4.84
N LEU A 282 19.88 44.62 -4.21
CA LEU A 282 20.74 43.54 -4.69
C LEU A 282 20.50 42.29 -3.85
N PHE A 283 20.24 41.16 -4.51
CA PHE A 283 20.11 39.84 -3.89
C PHE A 283 21.18 38.90 -4.43
N GLU A 284 21.68 38.02 -3.57
CA GLU A 284 22.51 36.87 -3.94
C GLU A 284 21.86 35.59 -3.43
N GLY A 285 22.14 34.44 -4.03
CA GLY A 285 21.57 33.17 -3.59
C GLY A 285 21.91 31.98 -4.48
N ARG A 286 20.99 31.02 -4.54
CA ARG A 286 21.05 29.84 -5.44
C ARG A 286 19.86 29.74 -6.38
N SER A 287 18.65 30.07 -5.92
CA SER A 287 17.42 30.03 -6.72
C SER A 287 16.27 30.86 -6.13
N GLY A 288 15.33 31.27 -7.00
CA GLY A 288 14.10 31.99 -6.64
C GLY A 288 14.30 33.47 -6.29
N LEU A 289 13.40 34.31 -6.81
CA LEU A 289 13.34 35.74 -6.47
C LEU A 289 11.94 36.08 -5.94
N SER A 290 11.84 36.51 -4.69
CA SER A 290 10.59 36.94 -4.04
C SER A 290 10.87 38.12 -3.12
N VAL A 291 10.39 39.32 -3.48
CA VAL A 291 10.64 40.56 -2.73
C VAL A 291 9.36 41.36 -2.55
N ALA A 292 9.11 41.83 -1.32
CA ALA A 292 8.09 42.81 -0.98
C ALA A 292 8.73 44.15 -0.55
N TRP A 293 8.08 45.30 -0.80
CA TRP A 293 8.65 46.62 -0.49
C TRP A 293 7.63 47.75 -0.22
N ARG A 294 8.08 48.80 0.49
CA ARG A 294 7.28 49.96 0.94
C ARG A 294 8.05 51.30 0.98
N SER A 295 7.42 52.38 0.55
CA SER A 295 8.02 53.74 0.44
C SER A 295 7.81 54.59 1.70
N ARG A 296 8.70 55.56 1.97
CA ARG A 296 8.71 56.32 3.23
C ARG A 296 8.60 57.85 3.02
N GLY A 297 7.62 58.45 3.70
CA GLY A 297 7.37 59.90 3.70
C GLY A 297 8.52 60.78 4.26
N ALA A 298 8.47 62.07 3.90
CA ALA A 298 9.60 63.01 3.95
C ALA A 298 10.04 63.49 5.35
N LYS A 299 11.24 64.12 5.36
CA LYS A 299 11.87 64.89 6.45
C LYS A 299 12.89 65.81 5.76
N GLN A 300 13.04 67.10 6.07
CA GLN A 300 13.80 67.62 7.22
C GLN A 300 13.64 69.15 7.38
N ALA A 301 13.89 69.60 8.61
CA ALA A 301 14.60 70.84 8.91
C ALA A 301 15.66 70.51 9.98
N LEU A 302 16.65 71.38 10.21
CA LEU A 302 17.53 71.27 11.38
C LEU A 302 16.73 71.64 12.64
N LEU A 303 16.79 70.78 13.65
CA LEU A 303 15.85 70.73 14.77
C LEU A 303 16.63 70.41 16.07
N PRO A 304 16.14 70.84 17.26
CA PRO A 304 16.83 70.68 18.55
C PRO A 304 17.18 69.22 18.83
N ALA A 305 18.23 68.97 19.63
CA ALA A 305 18.85 67.66 19.85
C ALA A 305 17.79 66.54 20.07
N ARG A 306 17.60 65.68 19.06
CA ARG A 306 16.43 64.77 19.01
C ARG A 306 16.78 63.46 19.66
N LEU A 307 16.40 63.26 20.92
CA LEU A 307 16.75 62.02 21.64
C LEU A 307 15.82 60.86 21.24
N ASP A 308 16.40 59.67 21.00
CA ASP A 308 15.75 58.37 21.07
C ASP A 308 16.01 57.82 22.48
N VAL A 309 14.94 57.58 23.22
CA VAL A 309 15.01 57.06 24.59
C VAL A 309 14.37 55.67 24.62
N ARG A 310 15.11 54.70 25.15
CA ARG A 310 14.60 53.36 25.43
C ARG A 310 14.57 53.16 26.94
N ALA A 311 13.39 52.89 27.48
CA ALA A 311 13.23 52.62 28.89
C ALA A 311 12.94 51.13 29.14
N ARG A 312 13.54 50.58 30.19
CA ARG A 312 13.00 49.42 30.91
C ARG A 312 12.64 49.88 32.31
N VAL A 313 11.35 49.91 32.61
CA VAL A 313 10.80 50.28 33.91
C VAL A 313 10.36 49.00 34.60
N ARG A 314 10.75 48.80 35.86
CA ARG A 314 10.24 47.73 36.74
C ARG A 314 9.51 48.36 37.91
N VAL A 315 8.24 48.01 38.04
CA VAL A 315 7.35 48.44 39.12
C VAL A 315 7.11 47.25 40.03
N THR A 316 7.40 47.41 41.33
CA THR A 316 7.13 46.39 42.34
C THR A 316 6.04 46.90 43.27
N VAL A 317 4.97 46.10 43.40
CA VAL A 317 3.82 46.40 44.26
C VAL A 317 3.82 45.45 45.45
N GLU A 318 3.95 46.01 46.65
CA GLU A 318 3.93 45.27 47.91
C GLU A 318 2.61 45.52 48.68
N GLY A 319 1.95 46.64 48.40
CA GLY A 319 0.60 46.96 48.86
C GLY A 319 0.02 48.19 48.14
N PRO A 320 -1.18 48.66 48.53
CA PRO A 320 -1.83 49.82 47.90
C PRO A 320 -1.16 51.17 48.21
N ASP A 321 -0.29 51.24 49.23
CA ASP A 321 0.31 52.49 49.74
C ASP A 321 1.83 52.59 49.55
N TYR A 322 2.48 51.52 49.09
CA TYR A 322 3.92 51.43 48.89
C TYR A 322 4.24 50.75 47.55
N VAL A 323 4.81 51.53 46.62
CA VAL A 323 5.15 51.09 45.25
C VAL A 323 6.51 51.66 44.87
N THR A 324 7.44 50.79 44.46
CA THR A 324 8.76 51.20 43.95
C THR A 324 8.83 51.10 42.43
N SER A 325 9.55 52.02 41.80
CA SER A 325 9.67 52.11 40.34
C SER A 325 11.12 52.39 39.94
N ARG A 326 11.80 51.36 39.43
CA ARG A 326 13.16 51.48 38.86
C ARG A 326 13.04 51.71 37.36
N ALA A 327 13.79 52.65 36.78
CA ALA A 327 13.93 52.79 35.34
C ALA A 327 15.39 52.76 34.90
N ASP A 328 15.73 51.75 34.09
CA ASP A 328 16.97 51.70 33.33
C ASP A 328 16.71 52.41 31.97
N LEU A 329 17.46 53.48 31.69
CA LEU A 329 17.26 54.37 30.53
C LEU A 329 18.48 54.37 29.60
N THR A 330 18.26 54.08 28.33
CA THR A 330 19.22 54.32 27.23
C THR A 330 18.82 55.59 26.49
N VAL A 331 19.67 56.62 26.48
CA VAL A 331 19.44 57.91 25.82
C VAL A 331 20.47 58.14 24.72
N ARG A 332 20.00 58.30 23.48
CA ARG A 332 20.89 58.49 22.31
C ARG A 332 20.38 59.61 21.41
N SER A 333 21.28 60.44 20.87
CA SER A 333 20.87 61.44 19.88
C SER A 333 20.59 60.80 18.50
N PHE A 334 19.55 61.27 17.82
CA PHE A 334 19.33 61.07 16.38
C PHE A 334 19.96 62.18 15.52
N SER A 335 20.23 63.36 16.10
CA SER A 335 20.77 64.53 15.40
C SER A 335 21.07 65.66 16.39
N GLY A 336 22.30 66.19 16.35
CA GLY A 336 22.78 67.25 17.26
C GLY A 336 23.42 66.68 18.53
N ASP A 337 24.47 67.36 19.02
CA ASP A 337 25.11 67.03 20.29
C ASP A 337 24.29 67.55 21.48
N TYR A 338 24.47 66.97 22.66
CA TYR A 338 23.85 67.38 23.92
C TYR A 338 24.82 67.17 25.09
N GLN A 339 24.70 67.99 26.14
CA GLN A 339 25.55 67.95 27.34
C GLN A 339 24.75 67.76 28.64
N SER A 340 23.47 68.13 28.66
CA SER A 340 22.54 67.80 29.74
C SER A 340 21.13 67.66 29.20
N PHE A 341 20.27 66.99 29.96
CA PHE A 341 18.83 66.84 29.70
C PHE A 341 18.09 66.58 31.02
N LEU A 342 16.75 66.60 30.98
CA LEU A 342 15.92 66.34 32.16
C LEU A 342 15.19 65.01 32.02
N VAL A 343 14.95 64.33 33.15
CA VAL A 343 13.99 63.23 33.28
C VAL A 343 12.93 63.65 34.28
N ARG A 344 11.67 63.76 33.85
CA ARG A 344 10.50 63.87 34.72
C ARG A 344 10.18 62.51 35.35
N LEU A 345 9.94 62.48 36.65
CA LEU A 345 9.52 61.29 37.39
C LEU A 345 7.99 61.05 37.26
N PRO A 346 7.50 59.83 37.56
CA PRO A 346 6.06 59.56 37.64
C PRO A 346 5.35 60.47 38.65
N PRO A 347 4.07 60.81 38.44
CA PRO A 347 3.34 61.73 39.32
C PRO A 347 3.26 61.18 40.76
N GLY A 348 3.64 62.02 41.72
CA GLY A 348 3.66 61.66 43.15
C GLY A 348 4.79 60.72 43.58
N MET A 349 5.78 60.45 42.73
CA MET A 349 6.98 59.69 43.11
C MET A 349 8.20 60.60 43.35
N GLU A 350 9.00 60.26 44.36
CA GLU A 350 10.25 60.96 44.69
C GLU A 350 11.50 60.12 44.33
N LEU A 351 12.58 60.81 43.98
CA LEU A 351 13.87 60.23 43.59
C LEU A 351 14.68 59.76 44.80
N LEU A 352 14.81 58.44 44.96
CA LEU A 352 15.71 57.84 45.95
C LEU A 352 17.19 57.85 45.50
N SER A 353 17.44 57.72 44.19
CA SER A 353 18.78 57.51 43.65
C SER A 353 19.53 58.83 43.36
N HIS A 354 20.28 59.31 44.35
CA HIS A 354 21.40 60.23 44.13
C HIS A 354 22.66 59.41 43.85
N SER A 355 23.29 59.55 42.68
CA SER A 355 24.54 58.84 42.37
C SER A 355 25.45 59.63 41.43
N GLU A 356 26.65 59.95 41.91
CA GLU A 356 27.79 60.28 41.06
C GLU A 356 28.30 59.00 40.39
N GLN A 357 28.37 58.98 39.06
CA GLN A 357 29.00 57.90 38.30
C GLN A 357 29.97 58.51 37.28
N ARG A 358 31.09 57.82 37.00
CA ARG A 358 32.10 58.34 36.06
C ARG A 358 31.48 58.66 34.70
N GLY A 359 31.55 59.92 34.28
CA GLY A 359 31.01 60.43 33.03
C GLY A 359 29.70 61.21 33.14
N TYR A 360 28.92 61.08 34.23
CA TYR A 360 27.63 61.78 34.38
C TYR A 360 27.11 61.87 35.83
N THR A 361 26.44 62.98 36.15
CA THR A 361 25.75 63.19 37.44
C THR A 361 24.23 63.12 37.30
N ILE A 362 23.56 62.76 38.39
CA ILE A 362 22.10 62.74 38.55
C ILE A 362 21.76 63.52 39.83
N GLU A 363 21.00 64.61 39.70
CA GLU A 363 20.55 65.45 40.81
C GLU A 363 19.04 65.70 40.71
N ALA A 364 18.34 65.74 41.85
CA ALA A 364 16.95 66.18 41.89
C ALA A 364 16.87 67.70 41.68
N LEU A 365 16.14 68.14 40.65
CA LEU A 365 15.97 69.54 40.32
C LEU A 365 15.02 70.21 41.35
N PRO A 366 15.42 71.33 41.98
CA PRO A 366 14.57 72.06 42.93
C PRO A 366 13.21 72.47 42.33
N ALA A 367 12.15 72.42 43.13
CA ALA A 367 10.77 72.63 42.68
C ALA A 367 10.48 74.08 42.17
N ASP A 368 11.27 75.06 42.60
CA ASP A 368 11.26 76.43 42.06
C ASP A 368 11.84 76.53 40.64
N GLN A 369 12.63 75.54 40.21
CA GLN A 369 13.29 75.44 38.90
C GLN A 369 12.69 74.36 37.98
N ALA A 370 11.74 73.57 38.49
CA ALA A 370 11.04 72.54 37.74
C ALA A 370 10.19 73.14 36.59
N PRO A 371 10.22 72.56 35.37
CA PRO A 371 9.36 72.99 34.26
C PRO A 371 7.85 72.84 34.52
N ASP A 372 7.47 71.96 35.44
CA ASP A 372 6.11 71.77 35.94
C ASP A 372 6.20 71.39 37.43
N GLN A 373 5.58 72.18 38.31
CA GLN A 373 5.65 71.97 39.76
C GLN A 373 4.81 70.78 40.25
N ALA A 374 3.98 70.17 39.39
CA ALA A 374 3.23 68.95 39.71
C ALA A 374 4.08 67.67 39.65
N PHE A 375 5.35 67.74 39.20
CA PHE A 375 6.23 66.58 39.06
C PHE A 375 7.64 66.89 39.55
N GLN A 376 8.31 65.91 40.16
CA GLN A 376 9.75 66.00 40.38
C GLN A 376 10.51 65.73 39.08
N TYR A 377 11.60 66.46 38.86
CA TYR A 377 12.51 66.25 37.74
C TYR A 377 13.91 65.89 38.28
N ALA A 378 14.59 64.96 37.61
CA ALA A 378 16.02 64.75 37.75
C ALA A 378 16.75 65.44 36.59
N GLN A 379 17.82 66.18 36.88
CA GLN A 379 18.74 66.67 35.85
C GLN A 379 19.89 65.67 35.67
N ILE A 380 20.14 65.30 34.41
CA ILE A 380 21.26 64.45 34.02
C ILE A 380 22.27 65.33 33.29
N SER A 381 23.48 65.44 33.83
CA SER A 381 24.56 66.25 33.26
C SER A 381 25.75 65.37 32.89
N LEU A 382 26.31 65.54 31.68
CA LEU A 382 27.44 64.77 31.16
C LEU A 382 28.76 65.53 31.36
N GLU A 383 29.80 64.82 31.82
CA GLU A 383 31.16 65.38 31.96
C GLU A 383 31.88 65.53 30.61
N SER A 384 31.43 64.81 29.57
CA SER A 384 32.04 64.79 28.24
C SER A 384 31.04 64.45 27.13
N LYS A 385 31.48 64.39 25.87
CA LYS A 385 30.58 64.12 24.73
C LYS A 385 29.92 62.73 24.87
N PRO A 386 28.59 62.60 24.72
CA PRO A 386 27.89 61.33 24.92
C PRO A 386 28.33 60.23 23.93
N PRO A 387 28.33 58.94 24.33
CA PRO A 387 28.71 57.83 23.46
C PRO A 387 27.81 57.68 22.23
N GLU A 388 28.36 57.21 21.10
CA GLU A 388 27.61 57.04 19.84
C GLU A 388 26.47 56.00 19.95
N ASP A 389 26.65 54.97 20.78
CA ASP A 389 25.61 53.98 21.09
C ASP A 389 24.53 54.49 22.07
N GLY A 390 24.82 55.56 22.81
CA GLY A 390 23.95 56.19 23.81
C GLY A 390 24.46 56.07 25.24
N LEU A 391 24.00 56.99 26.10
CA LEU A 391 24.21 56.93 27.54
C LEU A 391 23.25 55.90 28.15
N ASN A 392 23.76 54.97 28.95
CA ASN A 392 22.96 54.06 29.77
C ASN A 392 23.11 54.46 31.24
N PHE A 393 21.99 54.70 31.91
CA PHE A 393 21.93 55.00 33.34
C PHE A 393 20.64 54.43 33.94
N TRP A 394 20.47 54.55 35.26
CA TRP A 394 19.24 54.13 35.92
C TRP A 394 18.83 55.08 37.04
N LEU A 395 17.52 55.11 37.31
CA LEU A 395 16.88 55.87 38.37
C LEU A 395 16.03 54.93 39.24
N LEU A 396 15.89 55.24 40.52
CA LEU A 396 14.91 54.62 41.41
C LEU A 396 14.03 55.70 42.03
N ALA A 397 12.72 55.54 41.86
CA ALA A 397 11.70 56.39 42.46
C ALA A 397 10.74 55.56 43.31
N VAL A 398 10.11 56.20 44.31
CA VAL A 398 9.16 55.56 45.23
C VAL A 398 7.89 56.38 45.38
N LEU A 399 6.76 55.70 45.47
CA LEU A 399 5.50 56.23 45.97
C LEU A 399 5.27 55.62 47.36
N GLN A 400 5.30 56.47 48.39
CA GLN A 400 4.87 56.15 49.75
C GLN A 400 3.69 57.06 50.10
N ARG A 401 2.63 56.49 50.69
CA ARG A 401 1.46 57.23 51.17
C ARG A 401 1.27 57.02 52.66
N ASP A 402 1.67 57.99 53.46
CA ASP A 402 1.45 57.95 54.91
C ASP A 402 -0.05 58.11 55.21
N ARG A 403 -0.62 57.14 55.94
CA ARG A 403 -2.06 57.10 56.27
C ARG A 403 -2.44 57.86 57.56
N GLU A 404 -1.46 58.29 58.33
CA GLU A 404 -1.67 59.02 59.60
C GLU A 404 -2.08 60.47 59.34
N GLY A 405 -3.34 60.69 58.95
CA GLY A 405 -3.87 62.06 58.78
C GLY A 405 -5.28 62.22 58.19
N GLN A 406 -5.94 61.16 57.72
CA GLN A 406 -7.28 61.26 57.10
C GLN A 406 -8.30 60.24 57.63
N GLU A 407 -8.73 60.42 58.87
CA GLU A 407 -10.03 59.89 59.30
C GLU A 407 -11.15 60.64 58.56
N GLY A 408 -12.14 59.91 58.01
CA GLY A 408 -13.41 60.52 57.58
C GLY A 408 -13.87 60.32 56.13
N ASN A 409 -13.24 59.50 55.28
CA ASN A 409 -13.85 59.14 53.97
C ASN A 409 -13.50 57.73 53.44
N GLN A 410 -13.88 56.69 54.19
CA GLN A 410 -13.56 55.28 53.87
C GLN A 410 -14.22 54.71 52.59
N ALA A 411 -15.01 55.48 51.84
CA ALA A 411 -15.63 55.04 50.59
C ALA A 411 -14.81 55.38 49.33
N ALA A 412 -13.76 56.21 49.43
CA ALA A 412 -13.07 56.74 48.26
C ALA A 412 -11.56 56.97 48.47
N LEU A 413 -10.77 55.89 48.58
CA LEU A 413 -9.30 55.97 48.41
C LEU A 413 -8.56 54.66 48.05
N VAL A 414 -9.18 53.72 47.32
CA VAL A 414 -8.41 52.83 46.41
C VAL A 414 -8.24 53.57 45.08
N GLY A 415 -7.58 54.73 45.15
CA GLY A 415 -7.39 55.62 44.00
C GLY A 415 -6.43 55.00 43.00
N GLU A 416 -6.84 54.93 41.73
CA GLU A 416 -5.99 54.48 40.64
C GLU A 416 -4.68 55.26 40.61
N VAL A 417 -3.56 54.57 40.74
CA VAL A 417 -2.22 55.17 40.68
C VAL A 417 -1.86 55.33 39.21
N GLU A 418 -1.63 56.56 38.75
CA GLU A 418 -1.16 56.81 37.38
C GLU A 418 0.33 56.48 37.27
N MET A 419 0.63 55.33 36.69
CA MET A 419 1.98 54.85 36.40
C MET A 419 2.49 55.41 35.07
N ALA A 420 2.29 56.72 34.85
CA ALA A 420 2.91 57.47 33.76
C ALA A 420 4.43 57.48 33.99
N GLY A 421 5.13 56.55 33.35
CA GLY A 421 6.55 56.31 33.60
C GLY A 421 7.45 57.47 33.18
N PHE A 422 8.67 57.45 33.74
CA PHE A 422 9.75 58.41 33.52
C PHE A 422 9.83 58.95 32.08
N ASP A 423 9.93 60.26 31.93
CA ASP A 423 9.78 60.99 30.67
C ASP A 423 10.98 61.91 30.44
N VAL A 424 11.57 61.91 29.24
CA VAL A 424 12.61 62.87 28.83
C VAL A 424 11.97 63.93 27.92
N PRO A 425 11.73 65.17 28.37
CA PRO A 425 11.02 66.18 27.58
C PRO A 425 11.69 66.55 26.25
N GLN A 426 13.00 66.31 26.13
CA GLN A 426 13.78 66.50 24.90
C GLN A 426 13.70 65.29 23.92
N ALA A 427 13.03 64.20 24.29
CA ALA A 427 12.91 63.00 23.48
C ALA A 427 11.87 63.15 22.37
N VAL A 428 12.30 62.93 21.13
CA VAL A 428 11.41 62.92 19.96
C VAL A 428 10.84 61.52 19.72
N ARG A 429 11.44 60.50 20.37
CA ARG A 429 10.92 59.15 20.49
C ARG A 429 11.30 58.59 21.85
N GLN A 430 10.33 58.36 22.71
CA GLN A 430 10.50 57.48 23.86
C GLN A 430 9.59 56.26 23.71
N ARG A 431 10.18 55.08 23.89
CA ARG A 431 9.48 53.78 23.89
C ARG A 431 10.10 52.88 24.95
N GLY A 432 9.33 51.97 25.51
CA GLY A 432 9.85 51.14 26.58
C GLY A 432 8.98 49.97 26.97
N GLN A 433 9.50 49.24 27.94
CA GLN A 433 8.85 48.13 28.61
C GLN A 433 8.58 48.54 30.07
N ILE A 434 7.42 48.18 30.59
CA ILE A 434 7.01 48.37 31.98
C ILE A 434 6.64 47.00 32.52
N ASP A 435 7.44 46.51 33.46
CA ASP A 435 7.34 45.18 34.05
C ASP A 435 6.77 45.31 35.47
N PHE A 436 5.58 44.74 35.72
CA PHE A 436 4.89 44.80 37.02
C PHE A 436 5.03 43.47 37.78
N ALA A 437 5.73 43.52 38.92
CA ALA A 437 5.80 42.44 39.89
C ALA A 437 4.87 42.73 41.09
N VAL A 438 4.34 41.66 41.70
CA VAL A 438 3.54 41.73 42.93
C VAL A 438 4.18 40.82 43.97
N ASN A 439 4.25 41.30 45.20
CA ASN A 439 4.57 40.51 46.38
C ASN A 439 3.29 40.39 47.26
N GLY A 440 2.93 39.18 47.70
CA GLY A 440 1.67 38.89 48.39
C GLY A 440 0.46 38.60 47.48
N ASP A 441 -0.69 38.26 48.08
CA ASP A 441 -1.91 37.80 47.37
C ASP A 441 -2.76 38.94 46.74
N TRP A 442 -2.09 39.95 46.20
CA TRP A 442 -2.76 41.06 45.51
C TRP A 442 -3.07 40.75 44.04
N THR A 443 -4.22 41.23 43.56
CA THR A 443 -4.62 41.29 42.17
C THR A 443 -4.55 42.73 41.67
N LEU A 444 -4.02 42.92 40.46
CA LEU A 444 -3.84 44.22 39.84
C LEU A 444 -4.82 44.40 38.67
N ASN A 445 -5.65 45.43 38.77
CA ASN A 445 -6.47 45.94 37.68
C ASN A 445 -5.80 47.16 37.06
N TRP A 446 -5.98 47.35 35.76
CA TRP A 446 -5.28 48.36 34.98
C TRP A 446 -6.24 49.02 33.99
N ARG A 447 -6.05 50.31 33.74
CA ARG A 447 -6.59 51.01 32.57
C ARG A 447 -5.43 51.61 31.80
N HIS A 448 -5.47 51.51 30.48
CA HIS A 448 -4.46 52.16 29.64
C HIS A 448 -5.08 52.63 28.32
N ASP A 449 -4.40 53.58 27.69
CA ASP A 449 -4.76 54.07 26.36
C ASP A 449 -4.33 53.12 25.24
N ARG A 450 -4.30 53.61 23.99
CA ARG A 450 -3.83 52.84 22.81
C ARG A 450 -2.34 53.00 22.51
N ALA A 451 -1.60 53.86 23.24
CA ALA A 451 -0.15 54.02 23.12
C ALA A 451 0.60 52.89 23.87
N VAL A 452 0.01 52.40 24.95
CA VAL A 452 0.43 51.19 25.65
C VAL A 452 -0.26 49.96 25.06
N ARG A 453 0.50 48.87 24.84
CA ARG A 453 -0.06 47.52 24.66
C ARG A 453 0.39 46.61 25.78
N ARG A 454 -0.48 45.75 26.30
CA ARG A 454 -0.07 44.65 27.18
C ARG A 454 0.75 43.64 26.39
N GLY A 455 1.88 43.21 26.94
CA GLY A 455 2.70 42.11 26.44
C GLY A 455 2.53 40.87 27.33
N THR A 456 2.96 39.72 26.83
CA THR A 456 3.09 38.51 27.66
C THR A 456 4.27 38.71 28.61
N PRO A 457 4.09 38.68 29.95
CA PRO A 457 5.21 38.74 30.88
C PRO A 457 6.16 37.57 30.62
N ARG A 458 7.46 37.87 30.50
CA ARG A 458 8.50 36.83 30.50
C ARG A 458 8.73 36.35 31.93
N VAL A 459 9.04 35.07 32.08
CA VAL A 459 9.54 34.53 33.34
C VAL A 459 10.95 35.09 33.56
N ASP A 460 11.16 35.76 34.68
CA ASP A 460 12.47 36.27 35.10
C ASP A 460 13.32 35.11 35.61
N ALA A 461 14.62 35.09 35.29
CA ALA A 461 15.48 33.93 35.53
C ALA A 461 15.69 33.60 37.02
N ASP A 462 15.63 34.62 37.89
CA ASP A 462 15.97 34.50 39.31
C ASP A 462 14.78 34.06 40.21
N GLY A 463 13.59 33.87 39.64
CA GLY A 463 12.42 33.23 40.28
C GLY A 463 11.75 33.94 41.46
N ALA A 464 12.44 34.83 42.17
CA ALA A 464 12.05 35.33 43.50
C ALA A 464 10.80 36.23 43.54
N ASN A 465 10.37 36.82 42.41
CA ASN A 465 9.13 37.60 42.31
C ASN A 465 8.48 37.37 40.95
N ARG A 466 7.22 36.89 40.93
CA ARG A 466 6.51 36.54 39.69
C ARG A 466 6.02 37.80 38.98
N LEU A 467 6.41 37.95 37.71
CA LEU A 467 5.94 39.05 36.86
C LEU A 467 4.46 38.87 36.49
N VAL A 468 3.59 39.78 36.95
CA VAL A 468 2.12 39.68 36.83
C VAL A 468 1.61 40.35 35.55
N ALA A 469 2.28 41.40 35.09
CA ALA A 469 2.05 41.97 33.77
C ALA A 469 3.31 42.58 33.17
N GLN A 470 3.35 42.59 31.84
CA GLN A 470 4.28 43.38 31.06
C GLN A 470 3.48 44.30 30.16
N PHE A 471 3.94 45.54 30.01
CA PHE A 471 3.40 46.51 29.07
C PHE A 471 4.52 47.05 28.18
N LEU A 472 4.17 47.37 26.93
CA LEU A 472 5.09 47.93 25.94
C LEU A 472 4.46 49.21 25.39
N TYR A 473 5.10 50.34 25.61
CA TYR A 473 4.68 51.63 25.05
C TYR A 473 5.59 52.01 23.88
N HIS A 474 5.00 52.42 22.76
CA HIS A 474 5.75 52.73 21.52
C HIS A 474 5.94 54.22 21.29
N GLN A 475 5.25 55.04 22.09
CA GLN A 475 5.28 56.50 22.09
C GLN A 475 4.99 57.00 23.51
N PHE A 476 5.44 58.22 23.81
CA PHE A 476 5.12 58.98 25.03
C PHE A 476 4.53 60.34 24.60
N PRO A 477 3.60 60.96 25.35
CA PRO A 477 2.94 60.45 26.56
C PRO A 477 2.06 59.24 26.31
N TYR A 478 1.80 58.50 27.38
CA TYR A 478 0.82 57.43 27.46
C TYR A 478 0.14 57.46 28.83
N GLN A 479 -1.09 56.97 28.91
CA GLN A 479 -1.80 56.75 30.16
C GLN A 479 -1.80 55.26 30.52
N LEU A 480 -1.39 54.97 31.76
CA LEU A 480 -1.46 53.64 32.38
C LEU A 480 -1.76 53.84 33.87
N SER A 481 -3.00 53.60 34.29
CA SER A 481 -3.41 53.63 35.69
C SER A 481 -3.60 52.21 36.25
N MET A 482 -3.39 52.06 37.57
CA MET A 482 -3.42 50.76 38.25
C MET A 482 -4.18 50.84 39.58
N ALA A 483 -4.97 49.80 39.89
CA ALA A 483 -5.66 49.63 41.16
C ALA A 483 -5.41 48.23 41.75
N VAL A 484 -5.07 48.20 43.05
CA VAL A 484 -4.72 46.98 43.81
C VAL A 484 -5.96 46.43 44.52
N ARG A 485 -6.15 45.10 44.54
CA ARG A 485 -7.26 44.39 45.21
C ARG A 485 -6.82 43.03 45.77
N GLU A 486 -7.63 42.41 46.61
CA GLU A 486 -7.40 41.08 47.20
C GLU A 486 -7.90 39.93 46.28
N LYS A 487 -7.66 38.66 46.64
CA LYS A 487 -7.85 37.45 45.79
C LYS A 487 -8.72 36.39 46.49
N THR A 488 -9.76 35.89 45.83
CA THR A 488 -10.78 34.99 46.43
C THR A 488 -10.57 33.51 46.11
N ARG A 489 -10.85 32.59 47.05
CA ARG A 489 -10.76 31.12 46.89
C ARG A 489 -11.93 30.52 46.08
N ASP A 490 -11.61 29.58 45.18
CA ASP A 490 -12.53 28.70 44.46
C ASP A 490 -11.92 27.29 44.37
N VAL A 491 -12.63 26.26 44.83
CA VAL A 491 -12.18 24.87 44.84
C VAL A 491 -13.29 24.02 44.22
N ARG A 492 -12.90 23.19 43.25
CA ARG A 492 -13.81 22.27 42.55
C ARG A 492 -13.27 20.84 42.63
N VAL A 493 -14.17 19.87 42.79
CA VAL A 493 -13.84 18.44 42.81
C VAL A 493 -14.73 17.66 41.85
N ASP A 494 -14.16 16.67 41.15
CA ASP A 494 -14.85 15.70 40.29
C ASP A 494 -14.77 14.29 40.89
N PRO A 495 -15.76 13.87 41.69
CA PRO A 495 -15.73 12.59 42.39
C PRO A 495 -16.25 11.41 41.55
N LYS A 496 -15.51 10.29 41.60
CA LYS A 496 -15.85 8.99 41.01
C LYS A 496 -15.73 7.92 42.09
N LEU A 497 -16.75 7.08 42.25
CA LEU A 497 -16.83 6.05 43.28
C LEU A 497 -17.15 4.70 42.65
N ASP A 498 -16.31 3.71 42.95
CA ASP A 498 -16.55 2.30 42.68
C ASP A 498 -16.97 1.61 43.99
N LEU A 499 -18.02 0.80 43.95
CA LEU A 499 -18.51 -0.06 45.04
C LEU A 499 -18.53 -1.51 44.55
N ASP A 500 -17.77 -2.39 45.19
CA ASP A 500 -17.75 -3.83 44.91
C ASP A 500 -18.52 -4.60 46.00
N VAL A 501 -19.44 -5.47 45.56
CA VAL A 501 -20.35 -6.23 46.41
C VAL A 501 -19.98 -7.71 46.34
N GLN A 502 -19.16 -8.15 47.30
CA GLN A 502 -18.69 -9.54 47.41
C GLN A 502 -19.55 -10.34 48.41
N PRO A 503 -19.53 -11.69 48.37
CA PRO A 503 -20.35 -12.51 49.26
C PRO A 503 -20.01 -12.40 50.76
N ALA A 504 -18.83 -11.86 51.10
CA ALA A 504 -18.34 -11.74 52.47
C ALA A 504 -18.23 -10.29 52.98
N ARG A 505 -17.96 -9.32 52.10
CA ARG A 505 -17.82 -7.90 52.44
C ARG A 505 -18.18 -6.98 51.27
N LEU A 506 -18.41 -5.72 51.61
CA LEU A 506 -18.52 -4.59 50.69
C LEU A 506 -17.16 -3.88 50.68
N GLU A 507 -16.69 -3.46 49.50
CA GLU A 507 -15.47 -2.65 49.34
C GLU A 507 -15.78 -1.42 48.50
N PHE A 508 -15.15 -0.29 48.78
CA PHE A 508 -15.28 0.92 47.96
C PHE A 508 -13.93 1.55 47.63
N VAL A 509 -13.88 2.24 46.50
CA VAL A 509 -12.76 3.10 46.09
C VAL A 509 -13.32 4.42 45.57
N VAL A 510 -12.87 5.54 46.12
CA VAL A 510 -13.17 6.88 45.58
C VAL A 510 -11.91 7.49 44.98
N MET A 511 -12.08 8.11 43.81
CA MET A 511 -11.11 8.95 43.13
C MET A 511 -11.67 10.38 43.10
N LEU A 512 -10.90 11.33 43.61
CA LEU A 512 -11.29 12.73 43.76
C LEU A 512 -10.30 13.62 43.00
N ASP A 513 -10.72 14.11 41.83
CA ASP A 513 -9.90 15.03 41.03
C ASP A 513 -10.20 16.48 41.42
N TYR A 514 -9.23 17.15 42.05
CA TYR A 514 -9.35 18.52 42.55
C TYR A 514 -8.79 19.55 41.56
N GLN A 515 -9.44 20.71 41.50
CA GLN A 515 -8.99 21.91 40.80
C GLN A 515 -9.09 23.10 41.76
N VAL A 516 -7.95 23.71 42.08
CA VAL A 516 -7.84 24.81 43.07
C VAL A 516 -7.50 26.11 42.34
N ARG A 517 -8.23 27.19 42.68
CA ARG A 517 -8.04 28.53 42.10
C ARG A 517 -8.14 29.60 43.18
N GLY A 518 -7.37 30.68 42.99
CA GLY A 518 -7.40 31.84 43.88
C GLY A 518 -6.44 31.69 45.06
N ALA A 519 -6.96 31.71 46.29
CA ALA A 519 -6.16 31.52 47.50
C ALA A 519 -5.76 30.05 47.70
N ARG A 520 -4.64 29.84 48.41
CA ARG A 520 -4.07 28.53 48.74
C ARG A 520 -5.01 27.67 49.61
N THR A 521 -4.89 26.35 49.53
CA THR A 521 -5.68 25.38 50.33
C THR A 521 -4.74 24.35 50.95
N SER A 522 -4.88 24.08 52.25
CA SER A 522 -4.02 23.17 53.04
C SER A 522 -4.74 21.97 53.64
N GLU A 523 -6.07 21.95 53.59
CA GLU A 523 -6.93 20.98 54.25
C GLU A 523 -8.18 20.73 53.38
N LEU A 524 -8.67 19.48 53.37
CA LEU A 524 -9.87 19.02 52.67
C LEU A 524 -10.72 18.15 53.61
N THR A 525 -12.03 18.04 53.35
CA THR A 525 -12.93 17.19 54.17
C THR A 525 -13.90 16.37 53.32
N ILE A 526 -14.08 15.11 53.70
CA ILE A 526 -14.98 14.14 53.05
C ILE A 526 -15.86 13.49 54.12
N ASP A 527 -17.16 13.38 53.88
CA ASP A 527 -18.05 12.54 54.69
C ASP A 527 -17.93 11.09 54.21
N VAL A 528 -17.63 10.16 55.13
CA VAL A 528 -17.45 8.72 54.86
C VAL A 528 -18.40 7.85 55.69
N GLY A 529 -19.30 8.44 56.49
CA GLY A 529 -20.33 7.72 57.24
C GLY A 529 -19.81 6.56 58.10
N SER A 530 -20.35 5.36 57.88
CA SER A 530 -20.04 4.14 58.65
C SER A 530 -18.88 3.28 58.09
N TRP A 531 -18.19 3.74 57.05
CA TRP A 531 -17.14 2.95 56.39
C TRP A 531 -15.84 2.89 57.21
N ARG A 532 -15.16 1.75 57.18
CA ARG A 532 -13.76 1.65 57.62
C ARG A 532 -12.84 2.04 56.48
N VAL A 533 -12.02 3.07 56.67
CA VAL A 533 -11.00 3.51 55.70
C VAL A 533 -9.75 2.65 55.85
N ASP A 534 -9.27 2.08 54.74
CA ASP A 534 -8.03 1.28 54.67
C ASP A 534 -6.83 2.12 54.24
N GLN A 535 -7.02 2.99 53.25
CA GLN A 535 -5.94 3.79 52.66
C GLN A 535 -6.45 5.13 52.13
N VAL A 536 -5.64 6.17 52.32
CA VAL A 536 -5.77 7.51 51.73
C VAL A 536 -4.43 7.85 51.08
N GLY A 537 -4.43 8.48 49.91
CA GLY A 537 -3.17 8.86 49.25
C GLY A 537 -3.36 9.61 47.92
N PRO A 538 -2.27 9.87 47.19
CA PRO A 538 -0.91 9.39 47.45
C PRO A 538 -0.10 10.31 48.40
N GLU A 539 1.03 9.81 48.90
CA GLU A 539 1.85 10.47 49.94
C GLU A 539 2.55 11.76 49.44
N GLU A 540 2.70 11.96 48.13
CA GLU A 540 3.21 13.21 47.56
C GLU A 540 2.16 14.36 47.58
N ILE A 541 0.94 14.07 48.02
CA ILE A 541 -0.17 15.03 48.15
C ILE A 541 -0.67 15.09 49.60
N VAL A 542 -0.88 13.92 50.23
CA VAL A 542 -1.45 13.78 51.58
C VAL A 542 -0.34 13.74 52.64
N LEU A 543 -0.39 14.66 53.60
CA LEU A 543 0.54 14.76 54.73
C LEU A 543 0.11 13.90 55.92
N ASP A 544 -1.18 13.99 56.28
CA ASP A 544 -1.84 13.28 57.39
C ASP A 544 -3.34 13.22 57.10
N TYR A 545 -4.05 12.29 57.73
CA TYR A 545 -5.51 12.22 57.69
C TYR A 545 -6.11 11.74 59.02
N GLN A 546 -7.26 12.30 59.39
CA GLN A 546 -7.92 12.01 60.67
C GLN A 546 -9.41 11.75 60.42
N LEU A 547 -9.97 10.76 61.11
CA LEU A 547 -11.36 10.32 60.96
C LEU A 547 -12.10 10.52 62.29
N GLU A 548 -12.98 11.53 62.33
CA GLU A 548 -13.77 11.92 63.50
C GLU A 548 -15.25 12.03 63.11
N ASP A 549 -16.16 11.42 63.88
CA ASP A 549 -17.62 11.41 63.66
C ASP A 549 -18.05 11.12 62.19
N GLY A 550 -17.38 10.16 61.55
CA GLY A 550 -17.66 9.75 60.15
C GLY A 550 -17.11 10.72 59.09
N ARG A 551 -16.31 11.72 59.47
CA ARG A 551 -15.68 12.67 58.55
C ARG A 551 -14.17 12.48 58.51
N LEU A 552 -13.68 12.33 57.28
CA LEU A 552 -12.26 12.25 56.97
C LEU A 552 -11.73 13.66 56.66
N GLN A 553 -10.92 14.21 57.56
CA GLN A 553 -10.09 15.39 57.33
C GLN A 553 -8.76 14.95 56.70
N ILE A 554 -8.28 15.67 55.69
CA ILE A 554 -7.03 15.37 54.98
C ILE A 554 -6.19 16.65 54.94
N GLN A 555 -4.98 16.57 55.48
CA GLN A 555 -3.98 17.64 55.41
C GLN A 555 -3.10 17.46 54.18
N LEU A 556 -2.79 18.56 53.48
CA LEU A 556 -1.98 18.55 52.25
C LEU A 556 -0.52 18.86 52.54
N VAL A 557 0.41 18.19 51.86
CA VAL A 557 1.85 18.51 51.96
C VAL A 557 2.13 19.93 51.41
N PRO A 558 3.12 20.68 51.93
CA PRO A 558 3.36 22.06 51.53
C PRO A 558 3.58 22.28 50.01
N ALA A 559 4.09 21.28 49.29
CA ALA A 559 4.26 21.32 47.84
C ALA A 559 2.92 21.20 47.07
N ALA A 560 1.92 20.49 47.62
CA ALA A 560 0.62 20.31 47.01
C ALA A 560 -0.28 21.55 47.15
N ILE A 561 -0.03 22.38 48.17
CA ILE A 561 -0.76 23.65 48.43
C ILE A 561 -0.67 24.64 47.26
N ASP A 562 0.41 24.58 46.47
CA ASP A 562 0.67 25.43 45.29
C ASP A 562 0.31 24.77 43.95
N LEU A 563 -0.30 23.57 43.95
CA LEU A 563 -0.77 22.91 42.73
C LEU A 563 -2.18 23.41 42.33
N GLU A 564 -2.34 23.80 41.07
CA GLU A 564 -3.66 24.15 40.51
C GLU A 564 -4.58 22.93 40.33
N GLN A 565 -4.02 21.71 40.24
CA GLN A 565 -4.74 20.45 40.06
C GLN A 565 -3.99 19.28 40.73
N PHE A 566 -4.72 18.36 41.37
CA PHE A 566 -4.20 17.11 41.95
C PHE A 566 -5.33 16.09 42.16
N SER A 567 -5.00 14.82 42.38
CA SER A 567 -5.97 13.73 42.57
C SER A 567 -5.71 12.96 43.85
N ILE A 568 -6.77 12.66 44.61
CA ILE A 568 -6.70 11.84 45.83
C ILE A 568 -7.45 10.52 45.60
N ARG A 569 -6.89 9.42 46.10
CA ARG A 569 -7.54 8.10 46.16
C ARG A 569 -7.82 7.72 47.62
N LEU A 570 -9.03 7.21 47.85
CA LEU A 570 -9.54 6.69 49.11
C LEU A 570 -10.07 5.27 48.88
N SER A 571 -9.87 4.35 49.84
CA SER A 571 -10.51 3.03 49.81
C SER A 571 -10.84 2.51 51.21
N GLY A 572 -11.79 1.58 51.29
CA GLY A 572 -12.23 0.99 52.56
C GLY A 572 -13.29 -0.10 52.40
N TYR A 573 -13.77 -0.65 53.53
CA TYR A 573 -14.70 -1.79 53.56
C TYR A 573 -15.79 -1.74 54.64
N GLN A 574 -16.80 -2.58 54.48
CA GLN A 574 -17.88 -2.85 55.43
C GLN A 574 -18.29 -4.35 55.35
N GLU A 575 -18.77 -4.96 56.44
CA GLU A 575 -19.21 -6.37 56.42
C GLU A 575 -20.50 -6.56 55.60
N MET A 576 -20.63 -7.70 54.89
CA MET A 576 -21.82 -8.03 54.11
C MET A 576 -22.99 -8.42 55.04
N PRO A 577 -24.21 -7.88 54.86
CA PRO A 577 -25.38 -8.27 55.65
C PRO A 577 -25.73 -9.75 55.44
N LYS A 578 -26.21 -10.42 56.50
CA LYS A 578 -26.55 -11.85 56.49
C LYS A 578 -27.90 -12.18 55.81
N ALA A 579 -28.66 -11.17 55.42
CA ALA A 579 -29.96 -11.30 54.78
C ALA A 579 -30.24 -10.09 53.87
N SER A 580 -31.09 -10.30 52.87
CA SER A 580 -31.58 -9.25 51.96
C SER A 580 -32.58 -8.32 52.66
N PRO A 581 -32.63 -7.01 52.36
CA PRO A 581 -31.81 -6.29 51.38
C PRO A 581 -30.48 -5.78 51.95
N LEU A 582 -29.55 -5.47 51.03
CA LEU A 582 -28.39 -4.62 51.27
C LEU A 582 -28.83 -3.15 51.28
N GLU A 583 -28.49 -2.40 52.34
CA GLU A 583 -28.66 -0.94 52.44
C GLU A 583 -27.33 -0.31 52.87
N VAL A 584 -26.78 0.65 52.11
CA VAL A 584 -25.45 1.26 52.37
C VAL A 584 -25.40 2.73 51.94
N GLU A 585 -24.77 3.58 52.76
CA GLU A 585 -24.55 5.01 52.47
C GLU A 585 -23.17 5.21 51.83
N LEU A 586 -23.03 6.14 50.87
CA LEU A 586 -21.81 6.31 50.08
C LEU A 586 -21.11 7.64 50.38
N PRO A 587 -19.76 7.68 50.48
CA PRO A 587 -18.99 8.89 50.75
C PRO A 587 -19.27 10.10 49.85
N VAL A 588 -19.20 11.31 50.42
CA VAL A 588 -19.48 12.60 49.75
C VAL A 588 -18.42 13.66 50.13
N PRO A 589 -17.71 14.28 49.17
CA PRO A 589 -16.83 15.42 49.47
C PRO A 589 -17.60 16.64 49.97
N LEU A 590 -17.08 17.35 50.97
CA LEU A 590 -17.76 18.48 51.63
C LEU A 590 -17.30 19.86 51.09
N GLU A 591 -16.98 19.94 49.80
CA GLU A 591 -16.44 21.15 49.16
C GLU A 591 -17.49 22.13 48.63
N ARG A 592 -17.05 23.36 48.32
CA ARG A 592 -17.94 24.43 47.81
C ARG A 592 -18.52 24.12 46.42
N THR A 593 -17.74 23.45 45.55
CA THR A 593 -18.12 23.19 44.15
C THR A 593 -17.88 21.71 43.79
N VAL A 594 -18.76 20.84 44.25
CA VAL A 594 -18.72 19.38 43.95
C VAL A 594 -19.47 19.09 42.64
N ASN A 595 -18.84 18.41 41.69
CA ASN A 595 -19.54 17.84 40.53
C ASN A 595 -20.37 16.61 40.98
N PRO A 596 -21.51 16.27 40.32
CA PRO A 596 -22.34 15.15 40.73
C PRO A 596 -21.58 13.82 40.63
N THR A 597 -21.39 13.14 41.78
CA THR A 597 -20.61 11.90 41.88
C THR A 597 -21.08 10.84 40.90
N GLN A 598 -20.14 10.24 40.17
CA GLN A 598 -20.38 9.04 39.38
C GLN A 598 -20.18 7.82 40.27
N VAL A 599 -21.18 6.95 40.37
CA VAL A 599 -21.19 5.77 41.22
C VAL A 599 -21.35 4.53 40.34
N LYS A 600 -20.37 3.62 40.38
CA LYS A 600 -20.44 2.30 39.73
C LYS A 600 -20.54 1.23 40.80
N VAL A 601 -21.65 0.50 40.84
CA VAL A 601 -21.76 -0.71 41.68
C VAL A 601 -21.46 -1.93 40.81
N GLN A 602 -20.55 -2.79 41.29
CA GLN A 602 -20.23 -4.09 40.73
C GLN A 602 -20.63 -5.18 41.74
N ALA A 603 -20.97 -6.37 41.24
CA ALA A 603 -21.28 -7.55 42.04
C ALA A 603 -20.35 -8.71 41.69
N ALA A 604 -20.00 -9.51 42.69
CA ALA A 604 -19.27 -10.76 42.48
C ALA A 604 -20.08 -11.75 41.61
N ARG A 605 -19.39 -12.60 40.85
CA ARG A 605 -20.00 -13.47 39.82
C ARG A 605 -20.92 -14.56 40.34
N ASN A 606 -20.82 -14.89 41.62
CA ASN A 606 -21.70 -15.78 42.34
C ASN A 606 -22.76 -15.03 43.16
N LEU A 607 -22.97 -13.73 42.91
CA LEU A 607 -23.91 -12.87 43.63
C LEU A 607 -24.80 -12.12 42.61
N GLU A 608 -26.08 -12.49 42.62
CA GLU A 608 -27.16 -11.85 41.87
C GLU A 608 -27.64 -10.63 42.69
N LEU A 609 -27.63 -9.43 42.10
CA LEU A 609 -27.89 -8.15 42.78
C LEU A 609 -28.98 -7.35 42.05
N VAL A 610 -30.07 -6.98 42.75
CA VAL A 610 -31.27 -6.37 42.16
C VAL A 610 -31.60 -5.06 42.87
N PRO A 611 -31.34 -3.87 42.26
CA PRO A 611 -31.61 -2.58 42.90
C PRO A 611 -33.08 -2.33 43.22
N ILE A 612 -33.36 -1.90 44.45
CA ILE A 612 -34.71 -1.51 44.89
C ILE A 612 -34.85 0.00 44.68
N THR A 613 -35.07 0.42 43.43
CA THR A 613 -35.04 1.82 42.99
C THR A 613 -35.91 2.77 43.84
N GLU A 614 -37.03 2.29 44.38
CA GLU A 614 -37.92 3.08 45.26
C GLU A 614 -37.30 3.46 46.62
N LYS A 615 -36.27 2.72 47.08
CA LYS A 615 -35.55 2.96 48.34
C LYS A 615 -34.21 3.68 48.16
N ILE A 616 -33.72 3.80 46.93
CA ILE A 616 -32.45 4.46 46.63
C ILE A 616 -32.58 5.97 46.84
N VAL A 617 -31.63 6.58 47.56
CA VAL A 617 -31.68 8.00 47.92
C VAL A 617 -30.50 8.73 47.30
N GLY A 618 -30.78 9.85 46.63
CA GLY A 618 -29.76 10.77 46.10
C GLY A 618 -28.95 10.24 44.91
N LEU A 619 -29.29 9.08 44.37
CA LEU A 619 -28.68 8.47 43.20
C LEU A 619 -29.73 8.31 42.09
N VAL A 620 -29.38 8.70 40.87
CA VAL A 620 -30.20 8.53 39.67
C VAL A 620 -29.47 7.54 38.74
N PRO A 621 -30.10 6.44 38.30
CA PRO A 621 -29.47 5.50 37.37
C PRO A 621 -29.22 6.18 36.01
N LEU A 622 -28.06 5.90 35.40
CA LEU A 622 -27.83 6.23 33.99
C LEU A 622 -28.56 5.22 33.11
N ALA A 623 -29.02 5.66 31.93
CA ALA A 623 -29.75 4.80 31.01
C ALA A 623 -28.84 3.67 30.49
N GLY A 624 -29.16 2.44 30.88
CA GLY A 624 -28.39 1.22 30.56
C GLY A 624 -29.09 -0.07 31.01
N LEU A 625 -29.91 0.00 32.07
CA LEU A 625 -30.73 -1.09 32.63
C LEU A 625 -31.89 -1.58 31.73
N ALA A 626 -31.71 -1.59 30.41
CA ALA A 626 -32.74 -1.89 29.40
C ALA A 626 -32.27 -2.93 28.37
N GLY A 627 -31.55 -3.96 28.84
CA GLY A 627 -31.15 -5.12 28.03
C GLY A 627 -31.77 -6.41 28.59
N THR A 628 -32.69 -7.03 27.85
CA THR A 628 -33.38 -8.27 28.27
C THR A 628 -32.53 -9.53 28.04
N ASN A 629 -31.29 -9.54 28.52
CA ASN A 629 -30.50 -10.75 28.79
C ASN A 629 -29.28 -10.40 29.67
N PRO A 630 -29.33 -10.50 31.01
CA PRO A 630 -28.21 -10.15 31.87
C PRO A 630 -27.09 -11.19 31.76
N ALA A 631 -25.84 -10.71 31.77
CA ALA A 631 -24.63 -11.54 31.85
C ALA A 631 -23.89 -11.26 33.17
N PRO A 632 -23.00 -12.13 33.69
CA PRO A 632 -22.53 -12.08 35.09
C PRO A 632 -21.56 -10.94 35.50
N ARG A 633 -21.80 -9.71 35.02
CA ARG A 633 -21.27 -8.43 35.54
C ARG A 633 -22.28 -7.33 35.21
N ASP A 634 -23.36 -7.23 35.98
CA ASP A 634 -24.25 -6.08 35.94
C ASP A 634 -23.55 -4.87 36.58
N GLU A 635 -22.88 -4.05 35.77
CA GLU A 635 -22.30 -2.78 36.21
C GLU A 635 -23.42 -1.73 36.35
N LEU A 636 -23.86 -1.51 37.57
CA LEU A 636 -24.96 -0.60 37.87
C LEU A 636 -24.43 0.83 37.99
N LEU A 637 -24.61 1.62 36.92
CA LEU A 637 -24.14 3.00 36.85
C LEU A 637 -25.21 3.98 37.37
N PHE A 638 -24.83 4.73 38.41
CA PHE A 638 -25.61 5.81 38.99
C PHE A 638 -24.83 7.13 38.95
N ARG A 639 -25.56 8.24 39.05
CA ARG A 639 -25.01 9.57 39.28
C ARG A 639 -25.79 10.26 40.38
N GLN A 640 -25.09 10.95 41.26
CA GLN A 640 -25.69 11.78 42.30
C GLN A 640 -26.73 12.76 41.73
N ASP A 641 -27.86 12.91 42.43
CA ASP A 641 -28.82 13.98 42.18
C ASP A 641 -28.23 15.31 42.69
N LYS A 642 -28.29 16.37 41.86
CA LYS A 642 -27.79 17.71 42.22
C LYS A 642 -28.49 18.34 43.43
N SER A 643 -29.66 17.84 43.81
CA SER A 643 -30.43 18.28 44.97
C SER A 643 -30.10 17.49 46.25
N ALA A 644 -29.45 16.32 46.13
CA ALA A 644 -29.22 15.41 47.25
C ALA A 644 -27.87 15.62 47.94
N ARG A 645 -27.92 15.74 49.27
CA ARG A 645 -26.75 15.95 50.13
C ARG A 645 -26.09 14.67 50.64
N SER A 646 -26.75 13.53 50.47
CA SER A 646 -26.24 12.20 50.79
C SER A 646 -26.66 11.21 49.70
N MET A 647 -25.97 10.08 49.64
CA MET A 647 -26.20 9.01 48.67
C MET A 647 -26.41 7.70 49.42
N ARG A 648 -27.48 6.96 49.12
CA ARG A 648 -27.75 5.63 49.69
C ARG A 648 -28.17 4.66 48.60
N PHE A 649 -27.43 3.56 48.49
CA PHE A 649 -27.72 2.45 47.59
C PHE A 649 -28.49 1.35 48.34
N VAL A 650 -29.48 0.74 47.67
CA VAL A 650 -30.32 -0.31 48.23
C VAL A 650 -30.62 -1.37 47.16
N ALA A 651 -30.40 -2.65 47.48
CA ALA A 651 -30.61 -3.76 46.56
C ALA A 651 -30.96 -5.06 47.29
N ASP A 652 -31.78 -5.91 46.67
CA ASP A 652 -31.88 -7.32 47.05
C ASP A 652 -30.70 -8.13 46.50
N PHE A 653 -30.28 -9.20 47.19
CA PHE A 653 -29.19 -10.06 46.73
C PHE A 653 -29.42 -11.56 46.94
N LYS A 654 -28.78 -12.38 46.10
CA LYS A 654 -28.80 -13.84 46.21
C LYS A 654 -27.47 -14.46 45.78
N ILE A 655 -26.89 -15.29 46.65
CA ILE A 655 -25.65 -16.02 46.36
C ILE A 655 -25.99 -17.32 45.59
N ARG A 656 -25.12 -17.72 44.65
CA ARG A 656 -25.20 -18.92 43.81
C ARG A 656 -23.99 -19.82 44.05
N GLU A 657 -24.16 -21.13 43.91
CA GLU A 657 -23.05 -22.11 43.99
C GLU A 657 -22.28 -22.19 42.66
N ARG A 658 -21.02 -22.66 42.71
CA ARG A 658 -20.14 -22.79 41.55
C ARG A 658 -20.69 -23.83 40.58
N GLN A 659 -20.65 -23.52 39.27
CA GLN A 659 -21.03 -24.47 38.21
C GLN A 659 -19.97 -24.46 37.11
N VAL A 660 -19.56 -25.66 36.70
CA VAL A 660 -18.44 -25.90 35.76
C VAL A 660 -18.82 -26.94 34.72
N ALA A 661 -18.75 -26.58 33.43
CA ALA A 661 -18.81 -27.52 32.31
C ALA A 661 -17.41 -27.70 31.71
N VAL A 662 -17.10 -28.84 31.10
CA VAL A 662 -15.82 -29.10 30.44
C VAL A 662 -16.03 -29.78 29.09
N ASP A 663 -15.57 -29.13 28.01
CA ASP A 663 -15.50 -29.74 26.69
C ASP A 663 -14.14 -30.45 26.53
N LEU A 664 -14.19 -31.77 26.32
CA LEU A 664 -13.02 -32.65 26.34
C LEU A 664 -12.72 -33.18 24.92
N ALA A 665 -11.56 -32.81 24.37
CA ALA A 665 -11.02 -33.29 23.10
C ALA A 665 -9.75 -34.11 23.30
N THR A 666 -9.50 -35.07 22.41
CA THR A 666 -8.28 -35.88 22.39
C THR A 666 -7.67 -35.91 21.00
N THR A 667 -6.37 -35.62 20.91
CA THR A 667 -5.58 -35.81 19.68
C THR A 667 -4.53 -36.88 19.93
N VAL A 668 -4.42 -37.87 19.04
CA VAL A 668 -3.38 -38.91 19.10
C VAL A 668 -2.54 -38.87 17.83
N GLY A 669 -1.28 -38.45 17.97
CA GLY A 669 -0.26 -38.46 16.92
C GLY A 669 0.50 -39.79 16.90
N VAL A 670 0.61 -40.39 15.71
CA VAL A 670 1.31 -41.66 15.45
C VAL A 670 2.47 -41.43 14.50
N GLU A 671 3.69 -41.65 14.99
CA GLU A 671 4.95 -41.43 14.29
C GLU A 671 5.86 -42.67 14.41
N SER A 672 6.93 -42.74 13.63
CA SER A 672 7.87 -43.87 13.72
C SER A 672 8.59 -43.87 15.08
N GLY A 673 8.38 -44.93 15.86
CA GLY A 673 9.01 -45.11 17.18
C GLY A 673 8.36 -44.37 18.36
N GLN A 674 7.36 -43.50 18.12
CA GLN A 674 6.65 -42.79 19.20
C GLN A 674 5.17 -42.51 18.91
N LEU A 675 4.40 -42.46 19.99
CA LEU A 675 3.05 -41.93 20.07
C LEU A 675 3.09 -40.61 20.86
N ARG A 676 2.31 -39.62 20.43
CA ARG A 676 2.13 -38.34 21.13
C ARG A 676 0.65 -38.13 21.40
N VAL A 677 0.26 -38.02 22.66
CA VAL A 677 -1.14 -37.85 23.08
C VAL A 677 -1.32 -36.44 23.63
N GLN A 678 -2.36 -35.76 23.18
CA GLN A 678 -2.76 -34.45 23.67
C GLN A 678 -4.22 -34.52 24.11
N ARG A 679 -4.47 -34.33 25.40
CA ARG A 679 -5.83 -34.26 25.98
C ARG A 679 -6.10 -32.79 26.32
N ARG A 680 -7.12 -32.22 25.68
CA ARG A 680 -7.51 -30.81 25.83
C ARG A 680 -8.86 -30.74 26.53
N ALA A 681 -8.91 -30.06 27.66
CA ALA A 681 -10.12 -29.75 28.41
C ALA A 681 -10.34 -28.23 28.38
N ASP A 682 -11.34 -27.76 27.63
CA ASP A 682 -11.81 -26.36 27.72
C ASP A 682 -12.85 -26.29 28.85
N TYR A 683 -12.44 -25.78 30.02
CA TYR A 683 -13.32 -25.53 31.16
C TYR A 683 -14.18 -24.30 30.89
N GLN A 684 -15.44 -24.32 31.35
CA GLN A 684 -16.39 -23.22 31.31
C GLN A 684 -17.03 -23.03 32.69
N VAL A 685 -16.86 -21.85 33.31
CA VAL A 685 -17.35 -21.49 34.64
C VAL A 685 -18.54 -20.54 34.49
N THR A 686 -19.70 -20.93 35.03
CA THR A 686 -20.94 -20.12 34.96
C THR A 686 -21.09 -19.19 36.16
N PHE A 687 -20.74 -19.67 37.36
CA PHE A 687 -20.81 -18.94 38.63
C PHE A 687 -19.53 -19.15 39.43
N GLY A 688 -19.06 -18.11 40.13
CA GLY A 688 -17.83 -18.16 40.93
C GLY A 688 -16.56 -18.22 40.07
N SER A 689 -15.58 -18.99 40.54
CA SER A 689 -14.23 -19.06 39.96
C SER A 689 -13.52 -20.40 40.22
N LEU A 690 -12.44 -20.63 39.48
CA LEU A 690 -11.48 -21.72 39.67
C LEU A 690 -10.07 -21.15 39.95
N THR A 691 -9.42 -21.65 40.99
CA THR A 691 -8.00 -21.43 41.32
C THR A 691 -7.14 -22.68 41.06
N GLU A 692 -7.78 -23.84 40.90
CA GLU A 692 -7.15 -25.14 40.69
C GLU A 692 -8.11 -26.06 39.92
N VAL A 693 -7.59 -27.15 39.37
CA VAL A 693 -8.36 -28.22 38.73
C VAL A 693 -7.83 -29.60 39.14
N ALA A 694 -8.71 -30.58 39.30
CA ALA A 694 -8.35 -31.95 39.64
C ALA A 694 -8.40 -32.89 38.42
N LEU A 695 -7.36 -33.70 38.24
CA LEU A 695 -7.18 -34.60 37.09
C LEU A 695 -6.87 -36.04 37.57
N GLN A 696 -7.51 -37.05 36.98
CA GLN A 696 -7.10 -38.45 37.12
C GLN A 696 -6.09 -38.80 36.02
N ILE A 697 -4.88 -39.20 36.42
CA ILE A 697 -3.76 -39.44 35.49
C ILE A 697 -3.27 -40.89 35.61
N PRO A 698 -3.47 -41.76 34.60
CA PRO A 698 -3.00 -43.15 34.66
C PRO A 698 -1.49 -43.29 34.93
N ALA A 699 -1.13 -44.02 35.98
CA ALA A 699 0.25 -44.13 36.48
C ALA A 699 1.29 -44.59 35.43
N VAL A 700 0.86 -45.33 34.40
CA VAL A 700 1.69 -45.75 33.26
C VAL A 700 2.34 -44.56 32.53
N ILE A 701 1.68 -43.39 32.51
CA ILE A 701 2.18 -42.17 31.86
C ILE A 701 3.47 -41.68 32.54
N PHE A 702 3.55 -41.77 33.87
CA PHE A 702 4.72 -41.36 34.65
C PHE A 702 5.86 -42.41 34.66
N GLN A 703 5.59 -43.65 34.25
CA GLN A 703 6.53 -44.78 34.33
C GLN A 703 7.26 -45.07 33.01
N ALA A 704 6.90 -44.39 31.92
CA ALA A 704 7.50 -44.60 30.60
C ALA A 704 8.88 -43.92 30.49
N PRO A 705 10.00 -44.64 30.25
CA PRO A 705 11.36 -44.09 30.31
C PRO A 705 11.70 -42.97 29.31
N SER A 706 10.84 -42.75 28.31
CA SER A 706 11.02 -41.76 27.24
C SER A 706 9.88 -40.73 27.20
N ALA A 707 9.02 -40.67 28.22
CA ALA A 707 7.88 -39.77 28.24
C ALA A 707 8.29 -38.33 28.58
N ARG A 708 8.14 -37.43 27.61
CA ARG A 708 7.90 -36.02 27.91
C ARG A 708 6.46 -35.94 28.41
N PHE A 709 6.23 -35.39 29.60
CA PHE A 709 4.90 -35.13 30.16
C PHE A 709 4.81 -33.65 30.54
N GLU A 710 3.80 -32.95 30.05
CA GLU A 710 3.60 -31.51 30.30
C GLU A 710 2.13 -31.17 30.49
N ILE A 711 1.85 -30.26 31.43
CA ILE A 711 0.54 -29.65 31.64
C ILE A 711 0.66 -28.17 31.29
N TRP A 712 -0.29 -27.64 30.54
CA TRP A 712 -0.38 -26.24 30.16
C TRP A 712 -1.76 -25.69 30.50
N ALA A 713 -1.84 -24.44 30.94
CA ALA A 713 -3.09 -23.70 31.14
C ALA A 713 -3.04 -22.39 30.35
N ASP A 714 -3.98 -22.18 29.43
CA ASP A 714 -4.03 -20.99 28.55
C ASP A 714 -2.68 -20.63 27.90
N ASP A 715 -2.00 -21.66 27.38
CA ASP A 715 -0.67 -21.63 26.75
C ASP A 715 0.52 -21.30 27.68
N GLU A 716 0.31 -21.21 29.00
CA GLU A 716 1.35 -21.16 30.03
C GLU A 716 1.71 -22.57 30.54
N LYS A 717 2.99 -22.92 30.63
CA LYS A 717 3.44 -24.24 31.10
C LYS A 717 3.43 -24.32 32.62
N LEU A 718 2.66 -25.26 33.17
CA LEU A 718 2.57 -25.47 34.61
C LEU A 718 3.69 -26.39 35.14
N PRO A 719 4.03 -26.31 36.44
CA PRO A 719 4.97 -27.25 37.07
C PRO A 719 4.49 -28.70 36.92
N THR A 720 5.42 -29.61 36.64
CA THR A 720 5.11 -31.05 36.64
C THR A 720 4.75 -31.50 38.06
N PRO A 721 3.59 -32.11 38.30
CA PRO A 721 3.14 -32.50 39.63
C PRO A 721 4.04 -33.60 40.22
N VAL A 722 4.39 -33.44 41.51
CA VAL A 722 5.21 -34.41 42.25
C VAL A 722 4.30 -35.48 42.86
N ILE A 723 4.62 -36.75 42.62
CA ILE A 723 3.76 -37.90 42.94
C ILE A 723 3.91 -38.35 44.41
N GLU A 724 3.80 -37.42 45.34
CA GLU A 724 3.89 -37.68 46.79
C GLU A 724 2.53 -37.64 47.51
N ALA A 725 1.53 -36.98 46.93
CA ALA A 725 0.20 -36.80 47.52
C ALA A 725 -0.91 -37.59 46.79
N VAL A 726 -0.75 -38.92 46.66
CA VAL A 726 -1.80 -39.77 46.07
C VAL A 726 -2.92 -40.02 47.09
N SER A 727 -3.96 -39.20 47.02
CA SER A 727 -5.29 -39.63 47.46
C SER A 727 -5.80 -40.70 46.48
N SER A 728 -6.16 -41.88 47.00
CA SER A 728 -6.60 -43.01 46.17
C SER A 728 -7.97 -42.73 45.57
N GLY A 729 -7.98 -42.20 44.34
CA GLY A 729 -9.21 -42.00 43.56
C GLY A 729 -9.95 -43.30 43.29
N ALA A 730 -11.23 -43.19 42.95
CA ALA A 730 -12.02 -44.34 42.49
C ALA A 730 -11.29 -45.05 41.34
N ASN A 731 -11.28 -46.39 41.39
CA ASN A 731 -10.54 -47.28 40.48
C ASN A 731 -8.99 -47.27 40.62
N GLY A 732 -8.41 -46.59 41.62
CA GLY A 732 -6.97 -46.66 41.91
C GLY A 732 -6.07 -45.85 40.96
N THR A 733 -6.66 -44.99 40.13
CA THR A 733 -5.95 -43.97 39.36
C THR A 733 -5.56 -42.84 40.32
N PRO A 734 -4.30 -42.34 40.33
CA PRO A 734 -3.94 -41.22 41.20
C PRO A 734 -4.68 -39.95 40.76
N LEU A 735 -5.24 -39.25 41.74
CA LEU A 735 -5.76 -37.90 41.58
C LEU A 735 -4.61 -36.90 41.68
N VAL A 736 -4.66 -35.85 40.86
CA VAL A 736 -3.65 -34.80 40.80
C VAL A 736 -4.34 -33.45 40.76
N GLU A 737 -4.11 -32.65 41.79
CA GLU A 737 -4.55 -31.25 41.88
C GLU A 737 -3.53 -30.35 41.19
N VAL A 738 -4.01 -29.44 40.34
CA VAL A 738 -3.21 -28.57 39.49
C VAL A 738 -3.63 -27.12 39.74
N LEU A 739 -2.77 -26.37 40.42
CA LEU A 739 -2.95 -24.94 40.66
C LEU A 739 -2.90 -24.17 39.32
N LEU A 740 -3.84 -23.23 39.14
CA LEU A 740 -3.88 -22.35 37.97
C LEU A 740 -3.01 -21.10 38.21
N PRO A 741 -2.40 -20.51 37.17
CA PRO A 741 -1.51 -19.35 37.33
C PRO A 741 -2.27 -18.05 37.66
N ARG A 742 -3.60 -18.07 37.55
CA ARG A 742 -4.53 -16.98 37.85
C ARG A 742 -5.90 -17.56 38.19
N GLU A 743 -6.71 -16.78 38.90
CA GLU A 743 -8.12 -17.09 39.12
C GLU A 743 -8.93 -17.00 37.81
N VAL A 744 -9.72 -18.03 37.52
CA VAL A 744 -10.46 -18.19 36.26
C VAL A 744 -11.96 -18.07 36.50
N PHE A 745 -12.57 -17.08 35.84
CA PHE A 745 -13.97 -16.68 36.04
C PHE A 745 -14.93 -17.03 34.88
N HIS A 746 -14.41 -17.53 33.75
CA HIS A 746 -15.20 -17.74 32.53
C HIS A 746 -14.81 -19.03 31.81
N ARG A 747 -13.58 -19.10 31.30
CA ARG A 747 -13.05 -20.25 30.57
C ARG A 747 -11.54 -20.32 30.79
N THR A 748 -10.99 -21.52 30.81
CA THR A 748 -9.56 -21.79 30.67
C THR A 748 -9.36 -23.11 29.94
N ARG A 749 -8.27 -23.23 29.18
CA ARG A 749 -7.91 -24.46 28.50
C ARG A 749 -6.77 -25.14 29.24
N ILE A 750 -7.05 -26.33 29.74
CA ILE A 750 -6.03 -27.24 30.26
C ILE A 750 -5.63 -28.21 29.14
N VAL A 751 -4.34 -28.26 28.82
CA VAL A 751 -3.77 -29.19 27.84
C VAL A 751 -2.78 -30.08 28.57
N VAL A 752 -3.04 -31.38 28.58
CA VAL A 752 -2.11 -32.40 29.07
C VAL A 752 -1.51 -33.12 27.86
N GLU A 753 -0.20 -33.03 27.69
CA GLU A 753 0.53 -33.65 26.59
C GLU A 753 1.51 -34.70 27.12
N TYR A 754 1.55 -35.89 26.50
CA TYR A 754 2.51 -36.93 26.83
C TYR A 754 2.97 -37.76 25.63
N THR A 755 4.23 -38.20 25.65
CA THR A 755 4.77 -39.16 24.67
C THR A 755 4.87 -40.57 25.25
N MET A 756 4.72 -41.58 24.37
CA MET A 756 4.90 -43.00 24.69
C MET A 756 5.69 -43.69 23.57
N PRO A 757 6.51 -44.72 23.88
CA PRO A 757 7.25 -45.45 22.85
C PRO A 757 6.31 -46.28 21.96
N LEU A 758 6.51 -46.24 20.64
CA LEU A 758 5.88 -47.14 19.68
C LEU A 758 6.88 -48.27 19.34
N PRO A 759 6.51 -49.57 19.47
CA PRO A 759 7.39 -50.66 19.04
C PRO A 759 7.73 -50.59 17.54
N ALA A 760 8.92 -51.06 17.17
CA ALA A 760 9.39 -51.03 15.78
C ALA A 760 8.55 -51.94 14.88
N LEU A 761 8.06 -51.39 13.76
CA LEU A 761 7.25 -52.11 12.78
C LEU A 761 8.14 -52.92 11.82
N ILE A 762 7.93 -54.23 11.80
CA ILE A 762 8.48 -55.14 10.79
C ILE A 762 7.69 -54.94 9.48
N SER A 763 8.29 -55.18 8.30
CA SER A 763 7.74 -54.82 6.98
C SER A 763 6.25 -55.15 6.77
N ASP A 764 5.82 -56.35 7.19
CA ASP A 764 4.44 -56.84 7.07
C ASP A 764 3.71 -56.94 8.43
N GLY A 765 4.27 -56.34 9.49
CA GLY A 765 3.82 -56.49 10.86
C GLY A 765 2.80 -55.43 11.31
N GLN A 766 1.74 -55.89 11.97
CA GLN A 766 0.86 -55.05 12.80
C GLN A 766 1.35 -55.06 14.26
N VAL A 767 1.28 -53.91 14.93
CA VAL A 767 1.54 -53.74 16.36
C VAL A 767 0.31 -53.13 17.03
N ASP A 768 -0.24 -53.83 18.01
CA ASP A 768 -1.35 -53.35 18.83
C ASP A 768 -0.83 -52.56 20.05
N VAL A 769 -1.38 -51.38 20.31
CA VAL A 769 -0.97 -50.49 21.40
C VAL A 769 -2.19 -50.00 22.19
N VAL A 770 -2.01 -49.89 23.51
CA VAL A 770 -3.01 -49.35 24.44
C VAL A 770 -2.60 -47.94 24.85
N VAL A 771 -3.39 -46.94 24.44
CA VAL A 771 -3.18 -45.53 24.75
C VAL A 771 -4.00 -45.16 26.00
N PRO A 772 -3.39 -44.90 27.17
CA PRO A 772 -4.11 -44.40 28.35
C PRO A 772 -4.59 -42.97 28.14
N LEU A 773 -5.62 -42.55 28.88
CA LEU A 773 -6.22 -41.22 28.81
C LEU A 773 -6.32 -40.55 30.18
N VAL A 774 -6.12 -39.23 30.22
CA VAL A 774 -6.26 -38.38 31.41
C VAL A 774 -7.69 -37.83 31.49
N THR A 775 -8.33 -37.81 32.66
CA THR A 775 -9.74 -37.42 32.78
C THR A 775 -9.93 -36.34 33.85
N PRO A 776 -10.63 -35.22 33.57
CA PRO A 776 -10.90 -34.19 34.56
C PRO A 776 -11.92 -34.65 35.60
N VAL A 777 -11.78 -34.15 36.83
CA VAL A 777 -12.72 -34.34 37.93
C VAL A 777 -13.41 -33.02 38.22
N LEU A 778 -14.70 -33.08 38.57
CA LEU A 778 -15.56 -31.92 38.83
C LEU A 778 -16.36 -32.12 40.12
N ASP A 779 -16.73 -31.00 40.75
CA ASP A 779 -17.61 -30.92 41.91
C ASP A 779 -19.05 -31.36 41.58
N GLU A 780 -19.89 -31.55 42.61
CA GLU A 780 -21.32 -31.78 42.43
C GLU A 780 -21.97 -30.64 41.63
N GLY A 781 -22.71 -30.99 40.57
CA GLY A 781 -23.28 -30.03 39.62
C GLY A 781 -22.40 -29.70 38.41
N GLY A 782 -21.19 -30.25 38.32
CA GLY A 782 -20.36 -30.17 37.11
C GLY A 782 -20.80 -31.12 35.98
N ALA A 783 -20.40 -30.82 34.74
CA ALA A 783 -20.71 -31.63 33.56
C ALA A 783 -19.51 -31.75 32.60
N ILE A 784 -19.35 -32.91 31.94
CA ILE A 784 -18.31 -33.12 30.93
C ILE A 784 -18.97 -33.50 29.59
N SER A 785 -18.67 -32.72 28.55
CA SER A 785 -19.04 -32.95 27.16
C SER A 785 -17.83 -33.43 26.35
N LEU A 786 -18.07 -34.20 25.29
CA LEU A 786 -17.04 -34.60 24.35
C LEU A 786 -17.03 -33.67 23.13
N ALA A 787 -15.84 -33.20 22.78
CA ALA A 787 -15.58 -32.44 21.57
C ALA A 787 -14.90 -33.34 20.50
N PRO A 788 -15.02 -32.99 19.20
CA PRO A 788 -14.39 -33.74 18.11
C PRO A 788 -12.92 -34.04 18.40
N SER A 789 -12.59 -35.33 18.37
CA SER A 789 -11.28 -35.88 18.70
C SER A 789 -10.66 -36.46 17.44
N PHE A 790 -9.33 -36.49 17.36
CA PHE A 790 -8.62 -36.75 16.10
C PHE A 790 -7.45 -37.71 16.26
N LEU A 791 -7.19 -38.50 15.22
CA LEU A 791 -6.00 -39.33 15.08
C LEU A 791 -5.16 -38.82 13.92
N GLN A 792 -3.93 -38.39 14.20
CA GLN A 792 -2.97 -37.91 13.21
C GLN A 792 -1.92 -38.99 12.98
N CYS A 793 -1.72 -39.42 11.74
CA CYS A 793 -0.82 -40.52 11.40
C CYS A 793 0.09 -40.14 10.23
N ALA A 794 1.41 -40.34 10.36
CA ALA A 794 2.34 -40.11 9.25
C ALA A 794 1.97 -40.95 8.00
N ASP A 795 2.13 -40.41 6.80
CA ASP A 795 1.68 -41.04 5.55
C ASP A 795 2.24 -42.46 5.31
N ALA A 796 3.44 -42.76 5.84
CA ALA A 796 4.07 -44.08 5.77
C ALA A 796 3.47 -45.15 6.70
N LEU A 797 2.58 -44.76 7.61
CA LEU A 797 1.92 -45.63 8.60
C LEU A 797 0.41 -45.66 8.36
N GLU A 798 -0.20 -46.82 8.57
CA GLU A 798 -1.66 -46.97 8.62
C GLU A 798 -2.06 -47.39 10.03
N VAL A 799 -3.15 -46.81 10.53
CA VAL A 799 -3.70 -47.09 11.86
C VAL A 799 -5.15 -47.52 11.70
N GLN A 800 -5.58 -48.45 12.54
CA GLN A 800 -6.94 -48.96 12.62
C GLN A 800 -7.36 -49.02 14.09
N ILE A 801 -8.67 -48.92 14.37
CA ILE A 801 -9.23 -49.15 15.70
C ILE A 801 -9.92 -50.52 15.68
N PRO A 802 -9.55 -51.48 16.57
CA PRO A 802 -10.13 -52.82 16.54
C PRO A 802 -11.65 -52.85 16.76
N GLY A 803 -12.41 -52.91 15.67
CA GLY A 803 -13.88 -52.95 15.64
C GLY A 803 -14.57 -51.70 15.07
N GLU A 804 -13.83 -50.65 14.71
CA GLU A 804 -14.38 -49.37 14.22
C GLU A 804 -13.67 -48.89 12.95
N GLU A 805 -14.42 -48.31 12.01
CA GLU A 805 -13.91 -47.80 10.74
C GLU A 805 -13.54 -46.31 10.88
N LEU A 806 -12.27 -45.97 10.66
CA LEU A 806 -11.76 -44.60 10.80
C LEU A 806 -12.19 -43.72 9.62
N ALA A 807 -13.11 -42.80 9.86
CA ALA A 807 -13.47 -41.77 8.89
C ALA A 807 -12.31 -40.78 8.66
N VAL A 808 -11.93 -40.57 7.40
CA VAL A 808 -10.96 -39.54 7.02
C VAL A 808 -11.60 -38.17 7.25
N SER A 809 -10.96 -37.31 8.04
CA SER A 809 -11.48 -35.97 8.29
C SER A 809 -11.32 -35.08 7.04
N ALA A 810 -12.21 -34.10 6.86
CA ALA A 810 -12.11 -33.14 5.76
C ALA A 810 -10.98 -32.08 5.94
N ARG A 811 -10.11 -32.25 6.96
CA ARG A 811 -8.99 -31.34 7.25
C ARG A 811 -7.70 -31.89 6.65
N ASN A 812 -7.26 -31.29 5.54
CA ASN A 812 -5.93 -31.53 5.00
C ASN A 812 -4.87 -31.00 5.98
N SER A 813 -4.10 -31.87 6.62
CA SER A 813 -2.92 -31.43 7.36
C SER A 813 -1.86 -30.88 6.39
N LEU A 814 -1.03 -29.97 6.88
CA LEU A 814 0.00 -29.31 6.08
C LEU A 814 1.33 -30.09 6.03
N GLU A 815 1.47 -31.19 6.80
CA GLU A 815 2.77 -31.78 7.18
C GLU A 815 2.98 -33.27 6.80
N GLY A 816 2.24 -33.82 5.83
CA GLY A 816 2.43 -35.25 5.44
C GLY A 816 1.93 -36.24 6.50
N LYS A 817 0.86 -35.85 7.20
CA LYS A 817 0.12 -36.66 8.16
C LYS A 817 -1.36 -36.71 7.74
N ARG A 818 -1.96 -37.89 7.77
CA ARG A 818 -3.42 -38.08 7.61
C ARG A 818 -4.12 -37.81 8.94
N GLU A 819 -5.21 -37.04 8.91
CA GLU A 819 -6.05 -36.77 10.09
C GLU A 819 -7.40 -37.48 9.95
N PHE A 820 -7.67 -38.41 10.86
CA PHE A 820 -8.92 -39.17 10.97
C PHE A 820 -9.73 -38.67 12.17
N GLU A 821 -11.06 -38.81 12.12
CA GLU A 821 -11.90 -38.59 13.30
C GLU A 821 -11.78 -39.79 14.26
N LEU A 822 -11.60 -39.50 15.56
CA LEU A 822 -11.37 -40.49 16.61
C LEU A 822 -12.68 -40.71 17.41
N PRO A 823 -13.38 -41.85 17.25
CA PRO A 823 -14.69 -42.10 17.85
C PRO A 823 -14.62 -42.35 19.36
N ILE A 824 -14.47 -41.28 20.14
CA ILE A 824 -14.64 -41.32 21.59
C ILE A 824 -16.13 -41.08 21.91
N VAL A 825 -16.77 -42.07 22.55
CA VAL A 825 -18.22 -42.03 22.88
C VAL A 825 -18.48 -41.71 24.36
N GLU A 826 -17.51 -41.96 25.24
CA GLU A 826 -17.62 -41.78 26.70
C GLU A 826 -16.47 -40.92 27.26
N ALA A 827 -16.80 -39.85 27.99
CA ALA A 827 -15.80 -38.90 28.48
C ALA A 827 -14.79 -39.52 29.48
N ALA A 828 -15.26 -40.48 30.28
CA ALA A 828 -14.49 -41.18 31.30
C ALA A 828 -13.64 -42.35 30.77
N LEU A 829 -13.61 -42.60 29.45
CA LEU A 829 -12.80 -43.66 28.83
C LEU A 829 -11.35 -43.62 29.31
N PRO A 830 -10.84 -44.66 30.01
CA PRO A 830 -9.50 -44.64 30.58
C PRO A 830 -8.39 -45.02 29.59
N ARG A 831 -8.75 -45.58 28.43
CA ARG A 831 -7.81 -46.02 27.38
C ARG A 831 -8.48 -46.28 26.03
N ILE A 832 -7.71 -46.13 24.96
CA ILE A 832 -8.04 -46.50 23.57
C ILE A 832 -7.11 -47.64 23.12
N LYS A 833 -7.55 -48.47 22.17
CA LYS A 833 -6.70 -49.46 21.48
C LYS A 833 -6.45 -49.03 20.03
N LEU A 834 -5.20 -49.06 19.59
CA LEU A 834 -4.80 -48.78 18.21
C LEU A 834 -4.04 -49.98 17.65
N ALA A 835 -4.33 -50.35 16.40
CA ALA A 835 -3.56 -51.29 15.60
C ALA A 835 -2.76 -50.49 14.56
N VAL A 836 -1.44 -50.60 14.56
CA VAL A 836 -0.55 -49.82 13.68
C VAL A 836 0.20 -50.76 12.73
N ARG A 837 0.20 -50.45 11.43
CA ARG A 837 0.97 -51.16 10.39
C ARG A 837 1.66 -50.17 9.44
N ARG A 838 2.53 -50.66 8.55
CA ARG A 838 3.11 -49.84 7.47
C ARG A 838 2.10 -49.67 6.34
N ALA A 839 2.02 -48.48 5.75
CA ALA A 839 1.10 -48.18 4.65
C ALA A 839 1.64 -48.64 3.29
N GLU A 840 0.77 -49.21 2.45
CA GLU A 840 1.05 -49.46 1.03
C GLU A 840 1.09 -48.13 0.25
N THR A 841 2.10 -47.94 -0.60
CA THR A 841 2.45 -46.62 -1.13
C THR A 841 1.46 -46.04 -2.16
N GLY A 842 1.18 -44.73 -2.01
CA GLY A 842 0.89 -43.83 -3.15
C GLY A 842 -0.58 -43.44 -3.41
N ARG A 843 -1.58 -44.16 -2.87
CA ARG A 843 -2.99 -43.82 -3.15
C ARG A 843 -3.53 -42.69 -2.25
N GLY A 844 -3.66 -41.49 -2.81
CA GLY A 844 -4.50 -40.41 -2.25
C GLY A 844 -3.86 -39.00 -2.25
N ILE A 845 -2.53 -38.90 -2.28
CA ILE A 845 -1.84 -37.60 -2.28
C ILE A 845 -1.98 -36.95 -3.67
N PRO A 846 -2.51 -35.70 -3.79
CA PRO A 846 -2.74 -35.08 -5.09
C PRO A 846 -1.43 -34.68 -5.78
N MET A 847 -1.27 -35.12 -7.03
CA MET A 847 -0.16 -34.73 -7.92
C MET A 847 -0.68 -33.82 -9.04
N ILE A 848 0.00 -32.70 -9.28
CA ILE A 848 -0.38 -31.70 -10.31
C ILE A 848 0.73 -31.62 -11.36
N VAL A 849 0.43 -31.97 -12.60
CA VAL A 849 1.32 -31.74 -13.74
C VAL A 849 1.11 -30.32 -14.24
N LYS A 850 2.02 -29.40 -13.94
CA LYS A 850 1.94 -27.99 -14.33
C LYS A 850 2.24 -27.80 -15.82
N GLN A 851 3.23 -28.51 -16.34
CA GLN A 851 3.72 -28.39 -17.72
C GLN A 851 4.19 -29.75 -18.25
N THR A 852 3.95 -30.00 -19.53
CA THR A 852 4.47 -31.17 -20.26
C THR A 852 5.05 -30.72 -21.59
N TRP A 853 6.19 -31.25 -21.98
CA TRP A 853 6.73 -31.15 -23.32
C TRP A 853 7.25 -32.52 -23.76
N ILE A 854 6.75 -33.01 -24.90
CA ILE A 854 7.27 -34.21 -25.56
C ILE A 854 7.86 -33.78 -26.89
N GLN A 855 9.14 -34.08 -27.12
CA GLN A 855 9.79 -33.98 -28.42
C GLN A 855 9.92 -35.38 -29.00
N THR A 856 9.41 -35.60 -30.21
CA THR A 856 9.52 -36.87 -30.95
C THR A 856 10.25 -36.66 -32.27
N TRP A 857 11.38 -37.33 -32.43
CA TRP A 857 12.13 -37.38 -33.67
C TRP A 857 11.90 -38.70 -34.40
N ILE A 858 11.31 -38.63 -35.59
CA ILE A 858 11.08 -39.78 -36.46
C ILE A 858 12.37 -40.14 -37.22
N THR A 859 12.92 -41.32 -36.97
CA THR A 859 14.00 -41.91 -37.80
C THR A 859 13.45 -42.96 -38.78
N SER A 860 14.31 -43.73 -39.42
CA SER A 860 13.93 -44.86 -40.29
C SER A 860 13.44 -46.09 -39.52
N GLU A 861 13.81 -46.24 -38.23
CA GLU A 861 13.62 -47.48 -37.47
C GLU A 861 12.94 -47.25 -36.11
N HIS A 862 13.28 -46.15 -35.42
CA HIS A 862 12.77 -45.81 -34.10
C HIS A 862 12.25 -44.38 -34.02
N TYR A 863 11.24 -44.16 -33.18
CA TYR A 863 10.91 -42.84 -32.65
C TYR A 863 11.84 -42.56 -31.47
N TRP A 864 12.71 -41.56 -31.59
CA TRP A 864 13.49 -41.05 -30.45
C TRP A 864 12.68 -39.98 -29.75
N ASN A 865 12.45 -40.14 -28.45
CA ASN A 865 11.60 -39.27 -27.68
C ASN A 865 12.35 -38.67 -26.49
N ARG A 866 12.04 -37.42 -26.19
CA ARG A 866 12.40 -36.73 -24.96
C ARG A 866 11.13 -36.17 -24.33
N MET A 867 10.85 -36.57 -23.10
CA MET A 867 9.70 -36.13 -22.33
C MET A 867 10.18 -35.34 -21.12
N SER A 868 9.84 -34.06 -21.08
CA SER A 868 10.08 -33.15 -19.95
C SER A 868 8.73 -32.84 -19.29
N ILE A 869 8.64 -32.99 -17.97
CA ILE A 869 7.40 -32.76 -17.20
C ILE A 869 7.73 -32.04 -15.90
N ARG A 870 7.03 -30.93 -15.64
CA ARG A 870 7.08 -30.23 -14.34
C ARG A 870 5.88 -30.63 -13.50
N VAL A 871 6.15 -31.27 -12.36
CA VAL A 871 5.18 -31.88 -11.44
C VAL A 871 5.26 -31.21 -10.08
N GLU A 872 4.13 -30.83 -9.50
CA GLU A 872 4.01 -30.43 -8.10
C GLU A 872 3.36 -31.58 -7.32
N THR A 873 4.01 -32.03 -6.24
CA THR A 873 3.54 -33.18 -5.45
C THR A 873 4.15 -33.17 -4.04
N ARG A 874 3.54 -33.94 -3.13
CA ARG A 874 4.09 -34.31 -1.81
C ARG A 874 4.45 -35.80 -1.72
N GLN A 875 4.38 -36.53 -2.84
CA GLN A 875 4.74 -37.95 -2.90
C GLN A 875 6.26 -38.10 -2.92
N SER A 876 6.80 -38.99 -2.10
CA SER A 876 8.24 -39.31 -2.06
C SER A 876 8.76 -40.05 -3.29
N ARG A 877 7.85 -40.54 -4.15
CA ARG A 877 8.15 -41.26 -5.39
C ARG A 877 7.12 -40.89 -6.48
N ILE A 878 7.50 -41.06 -7.74
CA ILE A 878 6.64 -40.86 -8.92
C ILE A 878 6.72 -42.07 -9.84
N GLN A 879 5.56 -42.60 -10.21
CA GLN A 879 5.42 -43.75 -11.11
C GLN A 879 4.97 -43.32 -12.50
N VAL A 880 5.74 -43.72 -13.51
CA VAL A 880 5.52 -43.37 -14.93
C VAL A 880 5.45 -44.65 -15.76
N ARG A 881 4.29 -44.90 -16.35
CA ARG A 881 4.00 -46.04 -17.23
C ARG A 881 4.33 -45.70 -18.68
N PHE A 882 5.33 -46.36 -19.22
CA PHE A 882 5.75 -46.25 -20.62
C PHE A 882 4.98 -47.21 -21.53
N PRO A 883 4.89 -46.90 -22.85
CA PRO A 883 4.27 -47.79 -23.84
C PRO A 883 5.01 -49.13 -24.02
N GLU A 884 4.36 -50.09 -24.68
CA GLU A 884 4.98 -51.39 -24.98
C GLU A 884 6.18 -51.23 -25.93
N GLY A 885 7.25 -52.00 -25.70
CA GLY A 885 8.46 -51.93 -26.53
C GLY A 885 9.31 -50.67 -26.32
N THR A 886 9.13 -49.95 -25.21
CA THR A 886 9.99 -48.82 -24.84
C THR A 886 11.39 -49.31 -24.47
N ASP A 887 12.41 -48.70 -25.08
CA ASP A 887 13.80 -48.74 -24.60
C ASP A 887 14.11 -47.45 -23.84
N LEU A 888 14.67 -47.55 -22.63
CA LEU A 888 14.84 -46.42 -21.71
C LEU A 888 16.27 -45.86 -21.82
N GLY A 889 16.36 -44.59 -22.19
CA GLY A 889 17.61 -43.82 -22.18
C GLY A 889 17.87 -43.13 -20.84
N PRO A 890 18.66 -42.03 -20.85
CA PRO A 890 18.88 -41.22 -19.66
C PRO A 890 17.58 -40.75 -18.97
N VAL A 891 17.64 -40.66 -17.64
CA VAL A 891 16.60 -40.11 -16.77
C VAL A 891 17.25 -39.06 -15.87
N ALA A 892 16.62 -37.90 -15.71
CA ALA A 892 17.04 -36.86 -14.78
C ALA A 892 15.86 -36.30 -13.99
N VAL A 893 16.11 -36.00 -12.71
CA VAL A 893 15.17 -35.30 -11.82
C VAL A 893 15.85 -34.01 -11.37
N ASN A 894 15.18 -32.87 -11.52
CA ASN A 894 15.72 -31.54 -11.24
C ASN A 894 17.08 -31.30 -11.91
N GLN A 895 17.20 -31.69 -13.19
CA GLN A 895 18.42 -31.69 -14.01
C GLN A 895 19.57 -32.58 -13.50
N GLN A 896 19.39 -33.35 -12.42
CA GLN A 896 20.39 -34.31 -11.91
C GLN A 896 20.11 -35.72 -12.47
N PRO A 897 21.11 -36.41 -13.04
CA PRO A 897 20.91 -37.73 -13.64
C PRO A 897 20.67 -38.82 -12.59
N VAL A 898 19.60 -39.61 -12.76
CA VAL A 898 19.24 -40.72 -11.88
C VAL A 898 20.05 -41.96 -12.28
N GLN A 899 21.07 -42.29 -11.48
CA GLN A 899 21.91 -43.48 -11.68
C GLN A 899 21.09 -44.76 -11.50
N GLY A 900 21.20 -45.69 -12.46
CA GLY A 900 20.54 -47.00 -12.39
C GLY A 900 19.02 -46.99 -12.64
N ALA A 901 18.46 -45.90 -13.19
CA ALA A 901 17.05 -45.87 -13.59
C ALA A 901 16.73 -46.97 -14.63
N ALA A 902 15.67 -47.75 -14.39
CA ALA A 902 15.28 -48.89 -15.21
C ALA A 902 13.75 -49.09 -15.21
N LEU A 903 13.21 -49.78 -16.22
CA LEU A 903 11.78 -50.11 -16.29
C LEU A 903 11.46 -51.41 -15.54
N GLU A 904 10.83 -51.30 -14.38
CA GLU A 904 10.17 -52.41 -13.71
C GLU A 904 9.07 -53.01 -14.60
N SER A 905 8.97 -54.34 -14.62
CA SER A 905 8.06 -55.09 -15.51
C SER A 905 8.11 -54.65 -16.99
N ALA A 906 9.26 -54.13 -17.44
CA ALA A 906 9.49 -53.54 -18.77
C ALA A 906 8.54 -52.38 -19.18
N ARG A 907 7.85 -51.74 -18.22
CA ARG A 907 6.92 -50.63 -18.49
C ARG A 907 6.83 -49.55 -17.42
N LEU A 908 7.19 -49.83 -16.17
CA LEU A 908 7.00 -48.89 -15.05
C LEU A 908 8.34 -48.30 -14.61
N LEU A 909 8.46 -46.98 -14.65
CA LEU A 909 9.59 -46.25 -14.07
C LEU A 909 9.16 -45.65 -12.74
N ASP A 910 9.81 -46.03 -11.64
CA ASP A 910 9.50 -45.55 -10.28
C ASP A 910 10.70 -44.79 -9.69
N LEU A 911 10.56 -43.47 -9.57
CA LEU A 911 11.65 -42.54 -9.23
C LEU A 911 11.42 -41.90 -7.87
N ALA A 912 12.48 -41.77 -7.06
CA ALA A 912 12.43 -40.98 -5.84
C ALA A 912 12.36 -39.47 -6.14
N LEU A 913 11.62 -38.73 -5.31
CA LEU A 913 11.50 -37.27 -5.38
C LEU A 913 12.01 -36.64 -4.09
N GLU A 914 13.09 -35.86 -4.22
CA GLU A 914 13.68 -35.08 -3.13
C GLU A 914 13.86 -33.61 -3.57
N PRO A 915 13.58 -32.61 -2.69
CA PRO A 915 12.95 -32.76 -1.37
C PRO A 915 11.46 -33.15 -1.47
N LEU A 916 10.90 -33.75 -0.42
CA LEU A 916 9.56 -34.39 -0.40
C LEU A 916 8.34 -33.50 -0.72
N SER A 917 8.52 -32.19 -0.93
CA SER A 917 7.43 -31.26 -1.23
C SER A 917 7.96 -30.09 -2.05
N GLY A 918 7.65 -30.04 -3.34
CA GLY A 918 8.05 -28.97 -4.23
C GLY A 918 7.58 -29.13 -5.67
N GLU A 919 8.10 -28.29 -6.55
CA GLU A 919 8.08 -28.54 -7.99
C GLU A 919 9.29 -29.40 -8.37
N HIS A 920 9.02 -30.51 -9.07
CA HIS A 920 10.02 -31.40 -9.63
C HIS A 920 9.96 -31.36 -11.15
N LEU A 921 11.11 -31.24 -11.79
CA LEU A 921 11.28 -31.41 -13.22
C LEU A 921 11.80 -32.81 -13.50
N LEU A 922 11.00 -33.63 -14.18
CA LEU A 922 11.40 -34.92 -14.71
C LEU A 922 11.78 -34.77 -16.19
N GLU A 923 12.96 -35.21 -16.59
CA GLU A 923 13.36 -35.39 -17.99
C GLU A 923 13.68 -36.87 -18.25
N VAL A 924 13.02 -37.46 -19.24
CA VAL A 924 13.27 -38.86 -19.66
C VAL A 924 13.48 -38.91 -21.17
N TRP A 925 14.57 -39.54 -21.58
CA TRP A 925 14.82 -39.93 -22.97
C TRP A 925 14.46 -41.40 -23.15
N TYR A 926 13.77 -41.75 -24.23
CA TYR A 926 13.35 -43.12 -24.51
C TYR A 926 13.14 -43.33 -26.01
N SER A 927 13.28 -44.55 -26.50
CA SER A 927 12.95 -44.92 -27.88
C SER A 927 11.73 -45.84 -27.95
N LEU A 928 11.00 -45.76 -29.06
CA LEU A 928 9.91 -46.66 -29.42
C LEU A 928 10.15 -47.21 -30.84
N PRO A 929 9.78 -48.46 -31.15
CA PRO A 929 9.82 -48.96 -32.52
C PRO A 929 8.86 -48.20 -33.43
N LEU A 930 9.17 -48.12 -34.73
CA LEU A 930 8.23 -47.58 -35.72
C LEU A 930 7.03 -48.54 -35.94
N ASP A 931 5.82 -47.99 -35.89
CA ASP A 931 4.62 -48.64 -36.43
C ASP A 931 4.86 -49.11 -37.88
N SER A 932 4.36 -50.30 -38.22
CA SER A 932 4.36 -50.83 -39.60
C SER A 932 3.38 -50.13 -40.54
N GLY A 933 2.67 -49.09 -40.06
CA GLY A 933 1.72 -48.27 -40.82
C GLY A 933 2.40 -47.46 -41.92
N ARG A 934 1.95 -47.63 -43.18
CA ARG A 934 2.40 -46.79 -44.29
C ARG A 934 1.85 -45.37 -44.17
N GLY A 935 2.69 -44.45 -43.69
CA GLY A 935 2.45 -43.00 -43.71
C GLY A 935 1.63 -42.46 -42.53
N ARG A 936 0.59 -43.18 -42.08
CA ARG A 936 -0.11 -42.87 -40.82
C ARG A 936 0.67 -43.48 -39.65
N ARG A 937 0.84 -42.70 -38.59
CA ARG A 937 1.67 -43.01 -37.42
C ARG A 937 0.90 -42.68 -36.15
N ARG A 938 1.05 -43.51 -35.12
CA ARG A 938 0.48 -43.25 -33.79
C ARG A 938 1.58 -43.35 -32.75
N VAL A 939 2.01 -42.21 -32.22
CA VAL A 939 3.04 -42.18 -31.16
C VAL A 939 2.33 -42.11 -29.81
N PRO A 940 2.35 -43.16 -28.98
CA PRO A 940 1.79 -43.12 -27.63
C PRO A 940 2.70 -42.33 -26.68
N ALA A 941 2.10 -41.57 -25.76
CA ALA A 941 2.80 -40.87 -24.68
C ALA A 941 2.86 -41.73 -23.40
N PRO A 942 3.94 -41.66 -22.61
CA PRO A 942 3.98 -42.22 -21.26
C PRO A 942 2.94 -41.56 -20.35
N GLN A 943 2.43 -42.30 -19.37
CA GLN A 943 1.38 -41.88 -18.46
C GLN A 943 1.91 -41.84 -17.03
N ILE A 944 1.69 -40.74 -16.32
CA ILE A 944 2.01 -40.64 -14.88
C ILE A 944 0.78 -41.08 -14.07
N ASP A 945 0.99 -41.95 -13.09
CA ASP A 945 -0.08 -42.38 -12.17
C ASP A 945 -0.33 -41.35 -11.05
N GLY A 946 -1.57 -41.26 -10.58
CA GLY A 946 -1.96 -40.39 -9.46
C GLY A 946 -2.14 -38.90 -9.80
N VAL A 947 -1.98 -38.48 -11.06
CA VAL A 947 -2.19 -37.08 -11.47
C VAL A 947 -3.66 -36.68 -11.33
N THR A 948 -3.93 -35.65 -10.52
CA THR A 948 -5.27 -35.08 -10.30
C THR A 948 -5.58 -33.92 -11.25
N ARG A 949 -4.55 -33.22 -11.75
CA ARG A 949 -4.69 -32.07 -12.66
C ARG A 949 -3.53 -31.97 -13.63
N PHE A 950 -3.84 -31.63 -14.88
CA PHE A 950 -2.87 -31.29 -15.92
C PHE A 950 -3.00 -29.82 -16.33
N GLY A 951 -1.88 -29.18 -16.64
CA GLY A 951 -1.78 -27.83 -17.20
C GLY A 951 -1.69 -27.82 -18.72
N ARG A 952 -0.82 -26.97 -19.27
CA ARG A 952 -0.56 -26.88 -20.72
C ARG A 952 0.52 -27.87 -21.14
N SER A 953 0.32 -28.49 -22.28
CA SER A 953 1.19 -29.55 -22.80
C SER A 953 1.51 -29.29 -24.27
N TYR A 954 2.79 -29.41 -24.65
CA TYR A 954 3.24 -29.32 -26.04
C TYR A 954 3.77 -30.66 -26.55
N TRP A 955 3.56 -30.93 -27.84
CA TRP A 955 4.24 -31.99 -28.57
C TRP A 955 4.99 -31.37 -29.76
N GLN A 956 6.32 -31.49 -29.79
CA GLN A 956 7.14 -31.09 -30.93
C GLN A 956 7.47 -32.34 -31.76
N LEU A 957 6.99 -32.40 -33.00
CA LEU A 957 7.25 -33.49 -33.94
C LEU A 957 8.34 -33.06 -34.93
N VAL A 958 9.42 -33.83 -34.99
CA VAL A 958 10.55 -33.63 -35.89
C VAL A 958 10.58 -34.74 -36.93
N THR A 959 10.49 -34.39 -38.21
CA THR A 959 10.54 -35.35 -39.32
C THR A 959 11.70 -35.02 -40.28
N PRO A 960 12.24 -36.01 -41.02
CA PRO A 960 13.24 -35.75 -42.05
C PRO A 960 12.71 -34.81 -43.14
N VAL A 961 13.58 -34.01 -43.79
CA VAL A 961 13.19 -33.05 -44.86
C VAL A 961 12.30 -33.67 -45.95
N ASN A 962 12.51 -34.96 -46.23
CA ASN A 962 11.78 -35.70 -47.27
C ASN A 962 10.41 -36.24 -46.83
N GLN A 963 9.98 -36.03 -45.57
CA GLN A 963 8.65 -36.34 -45.05
C GLN A 963 7.97 -35.06 -44.57
N HIS A 964 6.75 -34.82 -45.03
CA HIS A 964 5.93 -33.68 -44.64
C HIS A 964 4.67 -34.16 -43.93
N LEU A 965 4.29 -33.48 -42.85
CA LEU A 965 2.99 -33.62 -42.22
C LEU A 965 1.88 -33.13 -43.19
N THR A 966 0.82 -33.91 -43.33
CA THR A 966 -0.31 -33.60 -44.23
C THR A 966 -1.68 -33.66 -43.56
N TRP A 967 -1.78 -34.30 -42.39
CA TRP A 967 -2.95 -34.35 -41.52
C TRP A 967 -2.53 -34.77 -40.11
N SER A 968 -3.25 -34.33 -39.09
CA SER A 968 -3.15 -34.74 -37.69
C SER A 968 -4.54 -34.79 -37.07
N SER A 969 -4.73 -35.62 -36.04
CA SER A 969 -6.01 -35.69 -35.31
C SER A 969 -6.29 -34.43 -34.49
N ASP A 970 -7.56 -34.05 -34.37
CA ASP A 970 -8.07 -32.88 -33.61
C ASP A 970 -7.80 -32.93 -32.08
N ALA A 971 -7.15 -33.99 -31.59
CA ALA A 971 -6.78 -34.15 -30.18
C ALA A 971 -5.70 -33.16 -29.69
N LEU A 972 -4.93 -32.57 -30.62
CA LEU A 972 -3.88 -31.58 -30.35
C LEU A 972 -3.99 -30.46 -31.40
N ASN A 973 -3.94 -29.20 -30.97
CA ASN A 973 -3.99 -28.05 -31.87
C ASN A 973 -2.59 -27.74 -32.42
N GLU A 974 -2.43 -27.46 -33.71
CA GLU A 974 -1.12 -27.10 -34.27
C GLU A 974 -0.76 -25.63 -33.98
N GLU A 975 0.32 -25.40 -33.22
CA GLU A 975 0.94 -24.07 -33.00
C GLU A 975 2.13 -23.87 -33.96
N SER A 976 1.84 -24.00 -35.26
CA SER A 976 2.78 -23.74 -36.35
C SER A 976 2.13 -22.84 -37.40
N HIS A 977 2.93 -22.10 -38.17
CA HIS A 977 2.44 -21.18 -39.20
C HIS A 977 3.13 -21.41 -40.55
N TRP A 978 2.46 -21.05 -41.64
CA TRP A 978 3.00 -21.15 -42.99
C TRP A 978 3.85 -19.91 -43.31
N HIS A 979 5.15 -20.11 -43.55
CA HIS A 979 6.09 -19.08 -43.97
C HIS A 979 6.65 -19.37 -45.37
N TRP A 980 6.97 -18.34 -46.15
CA TRP A 980 7.55 -18.51 -47.50
C TRP A 980 9.07 -18.44 -47.42
N THR A 981 9.73 -19.60 -47.54
CA THR A 981 11.19 -19.74 -47.44
C THR A 981 11.79 -20.04 -48.80
N GLY A 982 12.49 -19.07 -49.40
CA GLY A 982 13.17 -19.22 -50.69
C GLY A 982 12.20 -19.39 -51.86
N TRP A 983 11.95 -20.64 -52.26
CA TRP A 983 11.16 -21.02 -53.44
C TRP A 983 9.84 -21.73 -53.12
N GLY A 984 9.41 -21.74 -51.85
CA GLY A 984 8.18 -22.40 -51.43
C GLY A 984 7.75 -22.11 -50.00
N TRP A 985 6.53 -22.54 -49.68
CA TRP A 985 5.99 -22.59 -48.33
C TRP A 985 6.65 -23.69 -47.50
N ARG A 986 6.96 -23.37 -46.24
CA ARG A 986 7.37 -24.27 -45.16
C ARG A 986 6.48 -23.99 -43.94
N ARG A 987 6.31 -24.95 -43.05
CA ARG A 987 5.76 -24.69 -41.72
C ARG A 987 6.88 -24.34 -40.75
N GLU A 988 6.65 -23.33 -39.93
CA GLU A 988 7.55 -22.90 -38.87
C GLU A 988 6.81 -22.89 -37.53
N GLU A 989 7.43 -23.50 -36.53
CA GLU A 989 6.91 -23.65 -35.16
C GLU A 989 6.80 -22.29 -34.45
N MET A 990 5.69 -22.02 -33.74
CA MET A 990 5.50 -20.74 -33.04
C MET A 990 6.40 -20.59 -31.80
N ARG A 991 7.06 -21.68 -31.37
CA ARG A 991 8.18 -21.69 -30.41
C ARG A 991 9.20 -22.71 -30.88
N ASP A 992 10.46 -22.30 -30.95
CA ASP A 992 11.58 -23.19 -31.20
C ASP A 992 11.88 -24.09 -29.98
N GLN A 993 12.76 -25.07 -30.18
CA GLN A 993 13.29 -25.95 -29.13
C GLN A 993 13.80 -25.18 -27.91
N GLN A 994 14.62 -24.13 -28.10
CA GLN A 994 15.20 -23.37 -27.00
C GLN A 994 14.14 -22.62 -26.19
N ALA A 995 13.07 -22.15 -26.82
CA ALA A 995 11.93 -21.52 -26.16
C ALA A 995 11.08 -22.55 -25.39
N LEU A 996 10.99 -23.79 -25.87
CA LEU A 996 10.32 -24.89 -25.16
C LEU A 996 11.13 -25.38 -23.96
N GLU A 997 12.45 -25.53 -24.12
CA GLU A 997 13.42 -25.84 -23.04
C GLU A 997 13.34 -24.79 -21.93
N ARG A 998 13.48 -23.50 -22.27
CA ARG A 998 13.34 -22.38 -21.30
C ARG A 998 11.94 -22.30 -20.69
N TRP A 999 10.88 -22.65 -21.43
CA TRP A 999 9.50 -22.62 -20.91
C TRP A 999 9.26 -23.67 -19.82
N ILE A 1000 9.76 -24.89 -19.98
CA ILE A 1000 9.61 -25.97 -18.98
C ILE A 1000 10.81 -26.08 -18.02
N GLY A 1001 11.89 -25.33 -18.25
CA GLY A 1001 13.14 -25.39 -17.50
C GLY A 1001 13.98 -26.64 -17.76
N ALA A 1002 13.75 -27.34 -18.87
CA ALA A 1002 14.52 -28.52 -19.25
C ALA A 1002 15.98 -28.16 -19.57
N SER A 1003 16.87 -29.14 -19.46
CA SER A 1003 18.28 -29.00 -19.87
C SER A 1003 18.41 -28.47 -21.30
N GLU A 1004 19.35 -27.56 -21.53
CA GLU A 1004 19.64 -27.09 -22.90
C GLU A 1004 20.31 -28.23 -23.68
N GLN A 1005 19.86 -28.47 -24.92
CA GLN A 1005 20.40 -29.50 -25.81
C GLN A 1005 20.89 -28.85 -27.10
N ASP A 1006 21.72 -29.58 -27.87
CA ASP A 1006 22.13 -29.14 -29.19
C ASP A 1006 20.90 -28.82 -30.07
N ALA A 1007 21.02 -27.75 -30.86
CA ALA A 1007 19.95 -27.32 -31.73
C ALA A 1007 19.70 -28.37 -32.82
N LEU A 1008 18.43 -28.79 -32.98
CA LEU A 1008 18.01 -29.70 -34.03
C LEU A 1008 18.59 -29.33 -35.41
N PRO A 1009 18.96 -30.30 -36.26
CA PRO A 1009 19.52 -30.01 -37.58
C PRO A 1009 18.62 -29.12 -38.44
N VAL A 1010 19.23 -28.23 -39.23
CA VAL A 1010 18.53 -27.30 -40.15
C VAL A 1010 17.72 -28.07 -41.21
N ASP A 1011 18.24 -29.22 -41.61
CA ASP A 1011 17.60 -30.21 -42.48
C ASP A 1011 16.62 -31.11 -41.69
N THR A 1012 15.67 -30.49 -41.00
CA THR A 1012 14.47 -31.16 -40.43
C THR A 1012 13.21 -30.36 -40.73
N ASN A 1013 12.08 -31.05 -40.87
CA ASN A 1013 10.76 -30.42 -40.79
C ASN A 1013 10.29 -30.53 -39.34
N ARG A 1014 9.71 -29.45 -38.79
CA ARG A 1014 9.31 -29.35 -37.39
C ARG A 1014 7.87 -28.87 -37.31
N TYR A 1015 7.11 -29.48 -36.41
CA TYR A 1015 5.69 -29.20 -36.21
C TYR A 1015 5.42 -29.16 -34.71
N LEU A 1016 4.92 -28.04 -34.22
CA LEU A 1016 4.55 -27.88 -32.82
C LEU A 1016 3.05 -28.03 -32.65
N PHE A 1017 2.64 -28.87 -31.70
CA PHE A 1017 1.25 -29.05 -31.27
C PHE A 1017 1.09 -28.68 -29.80
N ALA A 1018 -0.12 -28.31 -29.39
CA ALA A 1018 -0.46 -27.92 -28.04
C ALA A 1018 -1.85 -28.42 -27.59
N THR A 1019 -1.98 -28.68 -26.30
CA THR A 1019 -3.26 -28.97 -25.64
C THR A 1019 -3.24 -28.50 -24.18
N VAL A 1020 -4.40 -28.58 -23.52
CA VAL A 1020 -4.56 -28.36 -22.07
C VAL A 1020 -5.20 -29.62 -21.50
N GLY A 1021 -4.41 -30.42 -20.79
CA GLY A 1021 -4.82 -31.75 -20.34
C GLY A 1021 -3.73 -32.81 -20.52
N ALA A 1022 -4.10 -34.07 -20.22
CA ALA A 1022 -3.21 -35.21 -20.40
C ALA A 1022 -2.97 -35.51 -21.88
N VAL A 1023 -1.72 -35.45 -22.33
CA VAL A 1023 -1.31 -35.96 -23.63
C VAL A 1023 -1.32 -37.50 -23.60
N ARG A 1024 -1.94 -38.14 -24.60
CA ARG A 1024 -2.10 -39.61 -24.65
C ARG A 1024 -1.47 -40.24 -25.89
N GLU A 1025 -1.76 -39.70 -27.06
CA GLU A 1025 -1.19 -40.13 -28.33
C GLU A 1025 -1.14 -38.97 -29.33
N LEU A 1026 -0.20 -39.04 -30.28
CA LEU A 1026 -0.13 -38.21 -31.47
C LEU A 1026 -0.43 -39.10 -32.68
N ASP A 1027 -1.60 -38.91 -33.29
CA ASP A 1027 -2.02 -39.61 -34.51
C ASP A 1027 -1.88 -38.66 -35.71
N CYS A 1028 -0.96 -38.97 -36.63
CA CYS A 1028 -0.60 -38.08 -37.73
C CYS A 1028 -0.31 -38.83 -39.04
N LEU A 1029 -0.44 -38.12 -40.16
CA LEU A 1029 -0.17 -38.61 -41.51
C LEU A 1029 1.02 -37.86 -42.10
N THR A 1030 2.13 -38.57 -42.30
CA THR A 1030 3.33 -38.08 -42.99
C THR A 1030 3.40 -38.64 -44.40
N LEU A 1031 3.44 -37.79 -45.42
CA LEU A 1031 3.69 -38.19 -46.81
C LEU A 1031 5.11 -37.80 -47.24
N SER A 1032 5.72 -38.62 -48.10
CA SER A 1032 7.05 -38.32 -48.62
C SER A 1032 7.01 -37.28 -49.75
N ARG A 1033 8.05 -36.45 -49.85
CA ARG A 1033 8.21 -35.42 -50.88
C ARG A 1033 8.12 -35.98 -52.30
N HIS A 1034 8.62 -37.19 -52.54
CA HIS A 1034 8.51 -37.86 -53.83
C HIS A 1034 7.08 -38.33 -54.15
N LEU A 1035 6.28 -38.71 -53.13
CA LEU A 1035 4.86 -39.03 -53.32
C LEU A 1035 4.03 -37.76 -53.55
N LEU A 1036 4.31 -36.66 -52.83
CA LEU A 1036 3.67 -35.36 -53.08
C LEU A 1036 3.97 -34.83 -54.50
N LEU A 1037 5.20 -34.98 -54.98
CA LEU A 1037 5.56 -34.64 -56.36
C LEU A 1037 4.86 -35.56 -57.39
N LEU A 1038 4.77 -36.86 -57.12
CA LEU A 1038 4.04 -37.80 -57.99
C LEU A 1038 2.55 -37.46 -58.08
N LEU A 1039 1.91 -37.12 -56.96
CA LEU A 1039 0.49 -36.74 -56.92
C LEU A 1039 0.25 -35.37 -57.56
N GLY A 1040 1.01 -34.34 -57.17
CA GLY A 1040 0.86 -32.96 -57.66
C GLY A 1040 1.30 -32.77 -59.11
N SER A 1041 2.59 -32.99 -59.40
CA SER A 1041 3.11 -32.85 -60.77
C SER A 1041 2.60 -33.95 -61.69
N GLY A 1042 2.58 -35.22 -61.24
CA GLY A 1042 2.13 -36.33 -62.07
C GLY A 1042 0.63 -36.24 -62.39
N GLY A 1043 -0.21 -35.88 -61.43
CA GLY A 1043 -1.63 -35.61 -61.66
C GLY A 1043 -1.85 -34.44 -62.64
N LEU A 1044 -1.13 -33.33 -62.47
CA LEU A 1044 -1.24 -32.19 -63.39
C LEU A 1044 -0.73 -32.50 -64.80
N ILE A 1045 0.31 -33.32 -64.95
CA ILE A 1045 0.77 -33.79 -66.27
C ILE A 1045 -0.27 -34.74 -66.89
N ALA A 1046 -0.84 -35.67 -66.12
CA ALA A 1046 -1.84 -36.62 -66.59
C ALA A 1046 -3.13 -35.96 -67.07
N VAL A 1047 -3.52 -34.80 -66.52
CA VAL A 1047 -4.66 -34.00 -67.00
C VAL A 1047 -4.24 -32.98 -68.09
N GLY A 1048 -3.09 -32.34 -67.92
CA GLY A 1048 -2.59 -31.28 -68.78
C GLY A 1048 -2.12 -31.76 -70.16
N LEU A 1049 -1.44 -32.91 -70.24
CA LEU A 1049 -0.96 -33.44 -71.52
C LEU A 1049 -2.12 -33.83 -72.46
N PRO A 1050 -3.19 -34.51 -72.02
CA PRO A 1050 -4.39 -34.70 -72.86
C PRO A 1050 -5.03 -33.39 -73.31
N LEU A 1051 -5.03 -32.33 -72.48
CA LEU A 1051 -5.51 -31.00 -72.89
C LEU A 1051 -4.62 -30.33 -73.96
N VAL A 1052 -3.33 -30.65 -74.02
CA VAL A 1052 -2.41 -30.22 -75.11
C VAL A 1052 -2.77 -30.88 -76.44
N TYR A 1053 -2.99 -32.20 -76.46
CA TYR A 1053 -3.16 -32.95 -77.71
C TYR A 1053 -4.63 -33.10 -78.18
N PHE A 1054 -5.61 -33.22 -77.27
CA PHE A 1054 -7.00 -33.50 -77.62
C PHE A 1054 -7.92 -32.28 -77.48
N GLN A 1055 -8.27 -31.66 -78.62
CA GLN A 1055 -9.13 -30.47 -78.66
C GLN A 1055 -10.50 -30.66 -77.96
N ARG A 1056 -11.08 -31.86 -78.01
CA ARG A 1056 -12.38 -32.18 -77.38
C ARG A 1056 -12.41 -31.99 -75.86
N LEU A 1057 -11.27 -32.06 -75.18
CA LEU A 1057 -11.18 -31.88 -73.72
C LEU A 1057 -11.19 -30.42 -73.28
N ARG A 1058 -11.03 -29.46 -74.20
CA ARG A 1058 -10.94 -28.01 -73.89
C ARG A 1058 -12.29 -27.32 -73.68
N HIS A 1059 -13.34 -28.07 -73.35
CA HIS A 1059 -14.68 -27.50 -73.17
C HIS A 1059 -14.76 -26.70 -71.85
N PRO A 1060 -15.32 -25.47 -71.84
CA PRO A 1060 -15.31 -24.60 -70.65
C PRO A 1060 -15.95 -25.25 -69.41
N ALA A 1061 -16.98 -26.08 -69.60
CA ALA A 1061 -17.61 -26.81 -68.50
C ALA A 1061 -16.66 -27.81 -67.81
N ILE A 1062 -15.68 -28.39 -68.52
CA ILE A 1062 -14.70 -29.32 -67.92
C ILE A 1062 -13.78 -28.56 -66.98
N PHE A 1063 -13.29 -27.38 -67.41
CA PHE A 1063 -12.48 -26.50 -66.55
C PHE A 1063 -13.26 -26.03 -65.32
N LEU A 1064 -14.56 -25.71 -65.46
CA LEU A 1064 -15.41 -25.32 -64.33
C LEU A 1064 -15.60 -26.47 -63.34
N CYS A 1065 -15.88 -27.69 -63.81
CA CYS A 1065 -16.00 -28.87 -62.93
C CYS A 1065 -14.68 -29.20 -62.22
N VAL A 1066 -13.55 -29.18 -62.93
CA VAL A 1066 -12.21 -29.41 -62.31
C VAL A 1066 -11.88 -28.31 -61.30
N GLY A 1067 -12.16 -27.05 -61.63
CA GLY A 1067 -11.98 -25.92 -60.71
C GLY A 1067 -12.83 -26.05 -59.43
N ALA A 1068 -14.10 -26.47 -59.55
CA ALA A 1068 -14.97 -26.71 -58.42
C ALA A 1068 -14.48 -27.87 -57.53
N ILE A 1069 -13.97 -28.95 -58.13
CA ILE A 1069 -13.38 -30.08 -57.38
C ILE A 1069 -12.11 -29.63 -56.64
N LEU A 1070 -11.23 -28.87 -57.28
CA LEU A 1070 -10.00 -28.35 -56.66
C LEU A 1070 -10.31 -27.34 -55.53
N ALA A 1071 -11.31 -26.47 -55.71
CA ALA A 1071 -11.76 -25.55 -54.67
C ALA A 1071 -12.39 -26.28 -53.48
N GLY A 1072 -13.22 -27.30 -53.72
CA GLY A 1072 -13.78 -28.14 -52.67
C GLY A 1072 -12.71 -28.93 -51.91
N PHE A 1073 -11.70 -29.46 -52.61
CA PHE A 1073 -10.56 -30.13 -52.01
C PHE A 1073 -9.71 -29.18 -51.14
N ALA A 1074 -9.45 -27.97 -51.63
CA ALA A 1074 -8.73 -26.93 -50.86
C ALA A 1074 -9.51 -26.44 -49.63
N GLY A 1075 -10.85 -26.44 -49.68
CA GLY A 1075 -11.68 -26.17 -48.51
C GLY A 1075 -11.75 -27.32 -47.50
N TRP A 1076 -11.55 -28.57 -47.95
CA TRP A 1076 -11.61 -29.76 -47.08
C TRP A 1076 -10.26 -30.09 -46.42
N VAL A 1077 -9.15 -29.98 -47.15
CA VAL A 1077 -7.79 -30.26 -46.63
C VAL A 1077 -6.81 -29.17 -47.12
N PRO A 1078 -6.87 -27.95 -46.55
CA PRO A 1078 -6.13 -26.79 -47.06
C PRO A 1078 -4.61 -26.99 -47.07
N ASP A 1079 -4.07 -27.66 -46.06
CA ASP A 1079 -2.63 -27.93 -45.94
C ASP A 1079 -2.09 -28.86 -47.02
N LEU A 1080 -2.79 -29.97 -47.28
CA LEU A 1080 -2.45 -30.88 -48.35
C LEU A 1080 -2.63 -30.23 -49.71
N ALA A 1081 -3.65 -29.36 -49.88
CA ALA A 1081 -3.84 -28.59 -51.10
C ALA A 1081 -2.69 -27.59 -51.35
N LEU A 1082 -2.16 -26.94 -50.31
CA LEU A 1082 -1.00 -26.05 -50.43
C LEU A 1082 0.28 -26.82 -50.84
N LEU A 1083 0.55 -27.95 -50.16
CA LEU A 1083 1.67 -28.83 -50.49
C LEU A 1083 1.58 -29.41 -51.90
N LEU A 1084 0.39 -29.86 -52.32
CA LEU A 1084 0.17 -30.36 -53.68
C LEU A 1084 0.22 -29.24 -54.73
N GLY A 1085 -0.22 -28.03 -54.42
CA GLY A 1085 -0.10 -26.86 -55.31
C GLY A 1085 1.36 -26.49 -55.59
N GLN A 1086 2.18 -26.44 -54.55
CA GLN A 1086 3.64 -26.28 -54.67
C GLN A 1086 4.28 -27.43 -55.45
N ALA A 1087 3.88 -28.67 -55.15
CA ALA A 1087 4.36 -29.85 -55.86
C ALA A 1087 3.88 -29.92 -57.32
N ALA A 1088 2.80 -29.22 -57.69
CA ALA A 1088 2.26 -29.17 -59.05
C ALA A 1088 2.93 -28.09 -59.92
N ALA A 1089 3.59 -27.08 -59.35
CA ALA A 1089 4.26 -26.01 -60.10
C ALA A 1089 5.29 -26.56 -61.13
N THR A 1090 6.03 -27.61 -60.77
CA THR A 1090 6.96 -28.30 -61.68
C THR A 1090 6.23 -29.01 -62.83
N GLY A 1091 5.08 -29.63 -62.55
CA GLY A 1091 4.22 -30.24 -63.56
C GLY A 1091 3.61 -29.21 -64.51
N LEU A 1092 3.24 -28.04 -64.00
CA LEU A 1092 2.75 -26.91 -64.80
C LEU A 1092 3.82 -26.43 -65.79
N LEU A 1093 5.07 -26.28 -65.32
CA LEU A 1093 6.22 -25.93 -66.16
C LEU A 1093 6.45 -26.97 -67.27
N LEU A 1094 6.35 -28.26 -66.96
CA LEU A 1094 6.50 -29.35 -67.93
C LEU A 1094 5.35 -29.38 -68.96
N VAL A 1095 4.10 -29.16 -68.55
CA VAL A 1095 2.94 -29.06 -69.46
C VAL A 1095 3.04 -27.81 -70.34
N ALA A 1096 3.49 -26.67 -69.79
CA ALA A 1096 3.73 -25.44 -70.55
C ALA A 1096 4.83 -25.64 -71.60
N LEU A 1097 5.93 -26.31 -71.25
CA LEU A 1097 7.00 -26.67 -72.18
C LEU A 1097 6.50 -27.59 -73.29
N ALA A 1098 5.70 -28.61 -72.97
CA ALA A 1098 5.08 -29.51 -73.95
C ALA A 1098 4.14 -28.75 -74.90
N GLN A 1099 3.34 -27.81 -74.40
CA GLN A 1099 2.47 -26.94 -75.21
C GLN A 1099 3.28 -26.02 -76.14
N LEU A 1100 4.40 -25.44 -75.66
CA LEU A 1100 5.29 -24.62 -76.48
C LEU A 1100 5.93 -25.44 -77.61
N LEU A 1101 6.42 -26.65 -77.31
CA LEU A 1101 6.94 -27.59 -78.30
C LEU A 1101 5.86 -27.98 -79.33
N HIS A 1102 4.63 -28.28 -78.88
CA HIS A 1102 3.51 -28.60 -79.76
C HIS A 1102 3.19 -27.45 -80.73
N ILE A 1103 3.16 -26.20 -80.25
CA ILE A 1103 2.97 -25.00 -81.09
C ILE A 1103 4.14 -24.84 -82.09
N ALA A 1104 5.38 -25.03 -81.65
CA ALA A 1104 6.57 -24.90 -82.49
C ALA A 1104 6.63 -25.93 -83.62
N VAL A 1105 6.15 -27.16 -83.37
CA VAL A 1105 6.02 -28.21 -84.39
C VAL A 1105 4.87 -27.92 -85.35
N TRP A 1106 3.67 -27.62 -84.87
CA TRP A 1106 2.50 -27.35 -85.73
C TRP A 1106 2.68 -26.15 -86.66
N ARG A 1107 3.40 -25.10 -86.22
CA ARG A 1107 3.73 -23.94 -87.06
C ARG A 1107 4.61 -24.27 -88.29
N ARG A 1108 5.16 -25.48 -88.40
CA ARG A 1108 5.92 -25.94 -89.58
C ARG A 1108 5.11 -26.74 -90.61
N VAL A 1109 3.82 -27.01 -90.37
CA VAL A 1109 3.05 -28.05 -91.10
C VAL A 1109 1.90 -27.51 -91.97
N LEU A 1110 1.55 -26.22 -91.89
CA LEU A 1110 0.46 -25.63 -92.70
C LEU A 1110 0.97 -24.95 -94.00
N PRO A 1111 0.57 -25.41 -95.21
CA PRO A 1111 1.01 -24.84 -96.48
C PRO A 1111 0.18 -23.61 -96.92
N ARG A 1112 0.82 -22.66 -97.63
CA ARG A 1112 0.18 -21.51 -98.30
C ARG A 1112 -0.50 -21.91 -99.62
N LYS A 1113 -1.68 -21.36 -99.93
CA LYS A 1113 -2.25 -21.10 -101.28
C LYS A 1113 -3.45 -20.10 -101.17
N PRO A 1114 -3.98 -19.46 -102.26
CA PRO A 1114 -3.95 -17.99 -102.31
C PRO A 1114 -5.24 -17.23 -102.76
N THR A 1115 -5.25 -15.92 -102.45
CA THR A 1115 -5.84 -14.74 -103.16
C THR A 1115 -7.18 -14.82 -103.94
N ALA A 1116 -8.18 -14.08 -103.44
CA ALA A 1116 -9.13 -13.16 -104.14
C ALA A 1116 -10.21 -12.68 -103.12
N MET A 1117 -11.06 -11.65 -103.31
CA MET A 1117 -11.02 -10.29 -103.91
C MET A 1117 -12.39 -9.61 -103.57
N GLU A 1118 -12.54 -8.29 -103.77
CA GLU A 1118 -13.83 -7.53 -103.77
C GLU A 1118 -14.42 -7.20 -102.36
N ARG A 1119 -14.38 -5.95 -101.85
CA ARG A 1119 -15.39 -4.84 -101.88
C ARG A 1119 -16.79 -5.16 -101.26
N ARG A 1120 -17.65 -4.22 -100.84
CA ARG A 1120 -17.78 -2.77 -101.17
C ARG A 1120 -18.67 -2.00 -100.16
N HIS A 1121 -18.40 -0.69 -99.99
CA HIS A 1121 -19.28 0.41 -99.52
C HIS A 1121 -20.00 0.31 -98.14
N GLY A 1122 -20.33 1.42 -97.49
CA GLY A 1122 -19.97 2.82 -97.81
C GLY A 1122 -20.53 3.87 -96.85
N ASP A 1123 -19.88 5.04 -96.89
CA ASP A 1123 -20.40 6.41 -96.87
C ASP A 1123 -21.21 6.93 -95.65
N GLY A 1124 -21.13 8.22 -95.27
CA GLY A 1124 -20.51 9.37 -95.95
C GLY A 1124 -19.91 10.43 -95.00
N TYR A 1125 -19.41 11.53 -95.58
CA TYR A 1125 -18.49 12.50 -94.95
C TYR A 1125 -19.10 13.90 -94.73
N GLY A 1126 -18.45 14.68 -93.87
CA GLY A 1126 -18.31 16.15 -93.99
C GLY A 1126 -16.81 16.52 -94.01
N LEU A 1127 -16.40 17.51 -94.81
CA LEU A 1127 -15.00 17.81 -95.14
C LEU A 1127 -14.72 19.31 -95.22
N GLU A 1128 -13.50 19.72 -94.85
CA GLU A 1128 -12.60 20.73 -95.49
C GLU A 1128 -11.44 21.06 -94.52
N GLY A 1129 -10.17 21.25 -94.94
CA GLY A 1129 -9.55 21.03 -96.25
C GLY A 1129 -8.07 21.50 -96.29
N ALA A 1130 -7.27 20.95 -97.23
CA ALA A 1130 -5.93 21.40 -97.69
C ALA A 1130 -4.73 21.38 -96.68
N GLU A 1131 -3.46 21.12 -97.05
CA GLU A 1131 -2.87 20.67 -98.34
C GLU A 1131 -1.52 19.90 -98.17
N LEU A 1132 -0.96 19.42 -99.29
CA LEU A 1132 0.29 18.62 -99.45
C LEU A 1132 1.44 19.52 -100.06
N PRO A 1133 2.56 19.08 -100.71
CA PRO A 1133 3.18 17.76 -100.98
C PRO A 1133 4.74 17.76 -100.74
N GLU A 1134 5.66 16.82 -101.06
CA GLU A 1134 5.68 15.36 -101.34
C GLU A 1134 7.12 14.75 -101.25
N VAL A 1135 7.23 13.40 -101.40
CA VAL A 1135 8.34 12.62 -102.01
C VAL A 1135 9.67 12.31 -101.26
N MET A 1136 10.19 11.11 -101.60
CA MET A 1136 11.35 10.31 -101.09
C MET A 1136 12.62 10.48 -101.99
N PRO A 1137 13.78 9.74 -101.90
CA PRO A 1137 14.09 8.48 -101.17
C PRO A 1137 15.51 8.24 -100.54
N VAL A 1138 15.55 7.31 -99.56
CA VAL A 1138 16.34 6.03 -99.44
C VAL A 1138 17.56 5.84 -100.39
N PRO A 1139 18.73 5.21 -100.04
CA PRO A 1139 19.05 4.25 -98.92
C PRO A 1139 20.40 4.47 -98.16
N GLY A 1140 20.81 3.51 -97.32
CA GLY A 1140 22.23 3.04 -97.33
C GLY A 1140 22.96 2.87 -95.99
N THR A 1141 23.00 1.65 -95.44
CA THR A 1141 23.73 1.28 -94.20
C THR A 1141 25.23 1.04 -94.36
N THR A 1142 26.04 1.43 -93.36
CA THR A 1142 27.28 0.71 -92.98
C THR A 1142 27.53 0.81 -91.46
N ALA A 1143 28.19 -0.20 -90.88
CA ALA A 1143 28.76 -0.20 -89.52
C ALA A 1143 30.28 0.13 -89.57
N THR A 1144 31.10 0.23 -88.51
CA THR A 1144 31.02 -0.18 -87.09
C THR A 1144 31.97 0.71 -86.27
N ALA A 1145 31.78 0.87 -84.95
CA ALA A 1145 32.80 1.47 -84.05
C ALA A 1145 32.85 0.78 -82.67
N THR A 1146 34.06 0.75 -82.08
CA THR A 1146 34.47 -0.16 -80.99
C THR A 1146 34.33 0.45 -79.57
N ILE A 1147 34.24 -0.44 -78.56
CA ILE A 1147 34.44 -0.21 -77.11
C ILE A 1147 35.97 -0.25 -76.76
N PRO A 1148 36.53 -0.38 -75.51
CA PRO A 1148 35.96 -0.59 -74.15
C PRO A 1148 36.56 0.26 -72.98
N GLY A 1149 36.08 0.02 -71.74
CA GLY A 1149 36.75 0.39 -70.46
C GLY A 1149 35.75 0.86 -69.37
N MET A 1150 35.16 0.02 -68.50
CA MET A 1150 35.71 -0.68 -67.30
C MET A 1150 35.96 0.25 -66.09
N GLN A 1151 35.59 -0.08 -64.84
CA GLN A 1151 34.99 -1.30 -64.24
C GLN A 1151 34.31 -1.00 -62.86
N LEU A 1152 33.31 -1.81 -62.45
CA LEU A 1152 32.97 -2.33 -61.07
C LEU A 1152 32.86 -1.37 -59.84
N GLU A 1153 32.09 -1.64 -58.75
CA GLU A 1153 31.01 -2.62 -58.50
C GLU A 1153 30.01 -2.24 -57.38
N ALA A 1154 28.88 -2.96 -57.38
CA ALA A 1154 28.11 -3.51 -56.26
C ALA A 1154 27.71 -2.68 -55.00
N LYS A 1155 26.37 -2.47 -54.91
CA LYS A 1155 25.47 -2.72 -53.76
C LYS A 1155 26.07 -2.88 -52.34
N SER A 1156 25.58 -2.05 -51.41
CA SER A 1156 24.88 -2.48 -50.19
C SER A 1156 23.83 -1.45 -49.76
#